data_AF-A0A5Q4G889-F1
#
_entry.id   AF-A0A5Q4G889-F1
#
_cell.length_a   1.000
_cell.length_b   1.000
_cell.length_c   1.000
_cell.angle_alpha   90.00
_cell.angle_beta   90.00
_cell.angle_gamma   90.00
#
_symmetry.space_group_name_H-M   'P 1'
#
loop_
_entity.id
_entity.type
_entity.pdbx_description
1 polymer ?
#
loop_
_entity_poly.entity_id
_entity_poly.type
_entity_poly.pdbx_seq_one_letter_code
_entity_poly.pdbx_strand_id
1 'polypeptide(L)'
;MIALRAIGTALLSCLLAQAGAQTPAPLPDLDLWDHGAVFTTELDQDGHLLVAGLFTQADEQDRSNLFRLLLPAGEIDPDFSPAINGPVFSVLEQPDGRILIGGIFTQVNGSARSNLARLNADGSLDNSFNPGANEAVYVLSVDGPDHLIIGGSFSQLAGQTRRGLARVALADGQLDTTWNPDITGGGVFAFARNGSDFWIGGNFSQVGGSISRGLARLNADGTLLADYDVNGNVEGLSFDGSGRLLLCGRFTSIDDQPRGRLARLDSLGALDSFSISVNQDIHDCRSSGSGVLVSGQFVAINGEALSGVARLSDSGAVDPDFRPLVGGVYNGTPDSDVLVWTVRELAGNRAFIGGVFRQINGETAVGAAVLDSNDGQVDTVIPVERPAEVRTLVALPDGATLIGGSFWRSGDQVRDNLARLLADGGLDPDWSLNVNGDVLSAGTLADGSVLIGGFFSRVDDQPRGNLARIDAGPSPAADPDWTAAANGPVLVIEQDALDSDRAYVAGSFSQIITDLPHARGRMARLITSDGGTPDAFNPAIDIPNPGFEAQVNDILQLPASGKLYVAGVYTQAAGQNRLGLAAFNTADGLPQFDGSFNANANNSVWVLQDAGDGESFYIGGEFTSLLGQTRTRLAKVGNGFAQWTPTTTGTPVAMALDGNGGLFVGGTFLNLNSVSRARLGRLDAGDGSLDTGFNPGLAPGLVWDLSVSPGRLLVAGSFLTAGAQSRVGLAGFELPLPDLLFADRFQQASGPRTGEVFADQDIAAADELRIECLAHVMRSGRDGRPAFLRSPGCQE
;
A
#
# COMPACT_ATOMS: atom_id res chain seq x y z
N MET A 1 -67.76 9.41 13.73
CA MET A 1 -66.95 8.39 14.44
C MET A 1 -65.94 7.65 13.56
N ILE A 2 -66.15 7.50 12.24
CA ILE A 2 -65.15 6.89 11.34
C ILE A 2 -64.04 7.89 10.95
N ALA A 3 -64.35 9.19 10.86
CA ALA A 3 -63.34 10.24 10.60
C ALA A 3 -62.40 10.53 11.79
N LEU A 4 -62.83 10.30 13.05
CA LEU A 4 -61.99 10.54 14.23
C LEU A 4 -60.98 9.41 14.50
N ARG A 5 -61.21 8.19 13.97
CA ARG A 5 -60.24 7.09 14.09
C ARG A 5 -59.08 7.21 13.10
N ALA A 6 -59.31 7.79 11.92
CA ALA A 6 -58.27 8.01 10.91
C ALA A 6 -57.28 9.13 11.31
N ILE A 7 -57.77 10.17 11.99
CA ILE A 7 -56.95 11.29 12.48
C ILE A 7 -56.11 10.84 13.69
N GLY A 8 -56.64 9.96 14.55
CA GLY A 8 -55.91 9.39 15.69
C GLY A 8 -54.75 8.46 15.30
N THR A 9 -54.89 7.69 14.22
CA THR A 9 -53.77 6.88 13.69
C THR A 9 -52.76 7.71 12.92
N ALA A 10 -53.18 8.76 12.19
CA ALA A 10 -52.25 9.62 11.45
C ALA A 10 -51.39 10.51 12.39
N LEU A 11 -51.97 11.01 13.49
CA LEU A 11 -51.22 11.79 14.49
C LEU A 11 -50.31 10.91 15.36
N LEU A 12 -50.68 9.66 15.65
CA LEU A 12 -49.81 8.74 16.39
C LEU A 12 -48.62 8.29 15.51
N SER A 13 -48.82 8.06 14.21
CA SER A 13 -47.74 7.76 13.27
C SER A 13 -46.83 8.97 13.01
N CYS A 14 -47.34 10.20 13.11
CA CYS A 14 -46.56 11.42 12.91
C CYS A 14 -45.79 11.82 14.19
N LEU A 15 -46.35 11.60 15.39
CA LEU A 15 -45.62 11.80 16.66
C LEU A 15 -44.57 10.71 16.92
N LEU A 16 -44.75 9.48 16.44
CA LEU A 16 -43.72 8.43 16.47
C LEU A 16 -42.60 8.68 15.45
N ALA A 17 -42.85 9.45 14.39
CA ALA A 17 -41.83 9.83 13.39
C ALA A 17 -40.99 11.05 13.81
N GLN A 18 -41.47 11.88 14.75
CA GLN A 18 -40.74 13.04 15.28
C GLN A 18 -40.12 12.81 16.67
N ALA A 19 -40.42 11.69 17.31
CA ALA A 19 -39.73 11.25 18.52
C ALA A 19 -38.44 10.50 18.16
N GLY A 20 -37.42 11.26 17.73
CA GLY A 20 -36.01 10.88 17.87
C GLY A 20 -35.55 9.63 17.13
N ALA A 21 -35.75 9.55 15.81
CA ALA A 21 -34.71 8.92 14.99
C ALA A 21 -33.53 9.90 14.96
N GLN A 22 -32.67 9.83 15.99
CA GLN A 22 -31.31 10.30 15.80
C GLN A 22 -30.79 9.49 14.61
N THR A 23 -30.53 10.16 13.49
CA THR A 23 -29.62 9.64 12.46
C THR A 23 -28.42 9.08 13.22
N PRO A 24 -28.15 7.77 13.19
CA PRO A 24 -26.93 7.25 13.76
C PRO A 24 -25.77 8.04 13.14
N ALA A 25 -24.79 8.40 13.95
CA ALA A 25 -23.72 9.26 13.50
C ALA A 25 -23.03 8.60 12.28
N PRO A 26 -22.66 9.36 11.23
CA PRO A 26 -21.72 8.85 10.23
C PRO A 26 -20.50 8.28 10.98
N LEU A 27 -19.88 7.22 10.43
CA LEU A 27 -18.66 6.68 11.03
C LEU A 27 -17.73 7.84 11.41
N PRO A 28 -17.14 7.82 12.62
CA PRO A 28 -16.12 8.79 12.96
C PRO A 28 -15.05 8.79 11.88
N ASP A 29 -14.41 9.93 11.67
CA ASP A 29 -13.33 10.02 10.70
C ASP A 29 -12.19 9.11 11.16
N LEU A 30 -12.00 7.99 10.45
CA LEU A 30 -11.03 6.94 10.77
C LEU A 30 -9.95 6.90 9.69
N ASP A 31 -9.47 8.07 9.28
CA ASP A 31 -8.36 8.12 8.34
C ASP A 31 -7.17 7.36 8.94
N LEU A 32 -6.78 6.30 8.24
CA LEU A 32 -5.69 5.41 8.61
C LEU A 32 -4.45 5.82 7.81
N TRP A 33 -3.31 5.85 8.47
CA TRP A 33 -2.03 6.20 7.84
C TRP A 33 -1.04 5.06 7.98
N ASP A 34 -0.23 4.88 6.94
CA ASP A 34 0.92 3.98 6.92
C ASP A 34 2.22 4.80 6.82
N HIS A 35 3.33 4.15 7.14
CA HIS A 35 4.66 4.73 7.09
C HIS A 35 5.02 5.14 5.66
N GLY A 36 5.45 6.39 5.51
CA GLY A 36 6.23 6.79 4.36
C GLY A 36 7.64 6.20 4.43
N ALA A 37 8.32 6.21 3.29
CA ALA A 37 9.74 5.88 3.20
C ALA A 37 10.50 7.08 2.66
N VAL A 38 11.57 7.51 3.33
CA VAL A 38 12.58 8.38 2.69
C VAL A 38 13.66 7.49 2.08
N PHE A 39 13.97 7.69 0.79
CA PHE A 39 14.99 6.90 0.10
C PHE A 39 16.30 7.66 -0.08
N THR A 40 16.22 8.98 -0.29
CA THR A 40 17.41 9.76 -0.62
C THR A 40 17.27 11.22 -0.20
N THR A 41 18.40 11.89 -0.13
CA THR A 41 18.49 13.32 0.16
C THR A 41 19.53 13.98 -0.71
N GLU A 42 19.33 15.27 -1.00
CA GLU A 42 20.35 16.13 -1.60
C GLU A 42 20.40 17.51 -0.91
N LEU A 43 21.62 18.00 -0.66
CA LEU A 43 21.78 19.38 -0.19
C LEU A 43 21.68 20.31 -1.39
N ASP A 44 20.83 21.33 -1.28
CA ASP A 44 20.79 22.38 -2.27
C ASP A 44 21.91 23.42 -2.05
N GLN A 45 22.08 24.31 -3.03
CA GLN A 45 23.10 25.35 -3.03
C GLN A 45 22.98 26.33 -1.85
N ASP A 46 21.78 26.46 -1.27
CA ASP A 46 21.49 27.31 -0.12
C ASP A 46 21.73 26.56 1.21
N GLY A 47 22.05 25.27 1.16
CA GLY A 47 22.30 24.42 2.32
C GLY A 47 21.03 23.86 2.97
N HIS A 48 19.89 23.94 2.28
CA HIS A 48 18.66 23.24 2.63
C HIS A 48 18.68 21.82 2.08
N LEU A 49 17.71 21.01 2.48
CA LEU A 49 17.70 19.58 2.16
C LEU A 49 16.50 19.23 1.29
N LEU A 50 16.74 18.73 0.09
CA LEU A 50 15.75 18.03 -0.71
C LEU A 50 15.62 16.61 -0.18
N VAL A 51 14.40 16.21 0.20
CA VAL A 51 14.10 14.90 0.78
C VAL A 51 13.11 14.18 -0.13
N ALA A 52 13.49 13.01 -0.62
CA ALA A 52 12.73 12.28 -1.62
C ALA A 52 12.50 10.82 -1.22
N GLY A 53 11.35 10.27 -1.61
CA GLY A 53 10.94 8.95 -1.13
C GLY A 53 9.61 8.44 -1.67
N LEU A 54 8.95 7.60 -0.88
CA LEU A 54 7.56 7.14 -1.04
C LEU A 54 6.70 7.65 0.12
N PHE A 55 6.03 8.77 -0.06
CA PHE A 55 5.15 9.38 0.92
C PHE A 55 4.19 10.36 0.24
N THR A 56 3.06 10.64 0.88
CA THR A 56 2.11 11.68 0.44
C THR A 56 2.00 12.81 1.43
N GLN A 57 2.55 12.65 2.63
CA GLN A 57 2.53 13.64 3.69
C GLN A 57 3.91 13.73 4.36
N ALA A 58 4.30 14.93 4.75
CA ALA A 58 5.44 15.19 5.61
C ALA A 58 5.04 16.25 6.64
N ASP A 59 5.22 15.96 7.93
CA ASP A 59 4.81 16.83 9.04
C ASP A 59 3.37 17.33 8.90
N GLU A 60 2.45 16.38 8.66
CA GLU A 60 1.01 16.62 8.42
C GLU A 60 0.66 17.46 7.18
N GLN A 61 1.66 17.91 6.40
CA GLN A 61 1.45 18.67 5.18
C GLN A 61 1.48 17.76 3.94
N ASP A 62 0.57 17.98 3.00
CA ASP A 62 0.55 17.26 1.72
C ASP A 62 1.88 17.47 0.98
N ARG A 63 2.67 16.40 0.85
CA ARG A 63 3.96 16.37 0.15
C ARG A 63 4.08 15.06 -0.60
N SER A 64 3.95 15.11 -1.92
CA SER A 64 3.91 13.90 -2.75
C SER A 64 5.31 13.52 -3.22
N ASN A 65 5.98 12.68 -2.44
CA ASN A 65 7.26 12.01 -2.72
C ASN A 65 8.51 12.90 -2.80
N LEU A 66 8.37 14.22 -2.62
CA LEU A 66 9.48 15.17 -2.56
C LEU A 66 9.08 16.42 -1.77
N PHE A 67 9.95 16.85 -0.84
CA PHE A 67 9.85 18.16 -0.18
C PHE A 67 11.24 18.78 0.03
N ARG A 68 11.27 20.08 0.34
CA ARG A 68 12.47 20.80 0.76
C ARG A 68 12.36 21.15 2.25
N LEU A 69 13.38 20.81 3.02
CA LEU A 69 13.52 21.14 4.43
C LEU A 69 14.47 22.33 4.59
N LEU A 70 13.95 23.45 5.11
CA LEU A 70 14.69 24.68 5.32
C LEU A 70 15.59 24.55 6.55
N LEU A 71 16.89 24.41 6.32
CA LEU A 71 17.90 24.39 7.37
C LEU A 71 18.48 25.79 7.64
N PRO A 72 18.79 26.14 8.91
CA PRO A 72 18.73 25.30 10.10
C PRO A 72 17.36 25.24 10.80
N ALA A 73 16.34 25.96 10.31
CA ALA A 73 15.04 26.12 10.97
C ALA A 73 14.30 24.79 11.19
N GLY A 74 14.49 23.81 10.29
CA GLY A 74 13.82 22.50 10.35
C GLY A 74 12.38 22.53 9.86
N GLU A 75 11.95 23.61 9.19
CA GLU A 75 10.60 23.75 8.65
C GLU A 75 10.54 23.26 7.19
N ILE A 76 9.42 22.66 6.80
CA ILE A 76 9.17 22.33 5.38
C ILE A 76 8.91 23.62 4.61
N ASP A 77 9.57 23.76 3.47
CA ASP A 77 9.33 24.89 2.56
C ASP A 77 7.88 24.86 2.03
N PRO A 78 7.07 25.90 2.32
CA PRO A 78 5.69 25.98 1.85
C PRO A 78 5.58 26.29 0.35
N ASP A 79 6.61 26.90 -0.25
CA ASP A 79 6.61 27.31 -1.66
C ASP A 79 7.14 26.22 -2.60
N PHE A 80 7.63 25.10 -2.04
CA PHE A 80 8.12 23.94 -2.79
C PHE A 80 7.25 22.70 -2.54
N SER A 81 6.25 22.50 -3.40
CA SER A 81 5.28 21.40 -3.28
C SER A 81 5.00 20.69 -4.61
N PRO A 82 6.01 20.04 -5.22
CA PRO A 82 5.80 19.24 -6.42
C PRO A 82 4.91 18.01 -6.13
N ALA A 83 4.07 17.65 -7.10
CA ALA A 83 3.18 16.50 -7.04
C ALA A 83 3.69 15.35 -7.93
N ILE A 84 4.43 14.39 -7.37
CA ILE A 84 4.91 13.20 -8.07
C ILE A 84 4.06 12.00 -7.67
N ASN A 85 3.57 11.21 -8.63
CA ASN A 85 2.60 10.13 -8.36
C ASN A 85 3.23 8.76 -8.03
N GLY A 86 4.51 8.72 -7.67
CA GLY A 86 5.23 7.49 -7.37
C GLY A 86 6.58 7.78 -6.71
N PRO A 87 7.27 6.74 -6.24
CA PRO A 87 8.50 6.89 -5.47
C PRO A 87 9.60 7.59 -6.27
N VAL A 88 10.32 8.48 -5.58
CA VAL A 88 11.53 9.15 -6.07
C VAL A 88 12.74 8.54 -5.37
N PHE A 89 13.66 7.96 -6.14
CA PHE A 89 14.86 7.28 -5.63
C PHE A 89 16.12 8.14 -5.76
N SER A 90 16.10 9.16 -6.61
CA SER A 90 17.24 10.03 -6.87
C SER A 90 16.79 11.47 -7.01
N VAL A 91 17.51 12.38 -6.38
CA VAL A 91 17.33 13.83 -6.50
C VAL A 91 18.69 14.48 -6.63
N LEU A 92 18.79 15.47 -7.52
CA LEU A 92 20.04 16.18 -7.80
C LEU A 92 19.73 17.61 -8.20
N GLU A 93 20.31 18.58 -7.50
CA GLU A 93 20.25 19.97 -7.94
C GLU A 93 21.33 20.27 -8.99
N GLN A 94 20.93 20.97 -10.05
CA GLN A 94 21.82 21.46 -11.09
C GLN A 94 22.49 22.77 -10.64
N PRO A 95 23.64 23.16 -11.24
CA PRO A 95 24.31 24.43 -10.94
C PRO A 95 23.45 25.69 -11.14
N ASP A 96 22.37 25.60 -11.90
CA ASP A 96 21.44 26.72 -12.14
C ASP A 96 20.19 26.70 -11.23
N GLY A 97 20.16 25.83 -10.21
CA GLY A 97 19.08 25.72 -9.24
C GLY A 97 17.89 24.87 -9.70
N ARG A 98 17.92 24.30 -10.90
CA ARG A 98 16.90 23.32 -11.33
C ARG A 98 17.16 21.97 -10.68
N ILE A 99 16.10 21.21 -10.43
CA ILE A 99 16.17 19.97 -9.68
C ILE A 99 15.81 18.79 -10.58
N LEU A 100 16.70 17.83 -10.73
CA LEU A 100 16.45 16.58 -11.43
C LEU A 100 15.90 15.55 -10.44
N ILE A 101 14.91 14.78 -10.89
CA ILE A 101 14.32 13.68 -10.12
C ILE A 101 14.31 12.39 -10.94
N GLY A 102 14.67 11.28 -10.30
CA GLY A 102 14.68 9.94 -10.85
C GLY A 102 13.95 8.97 -9.93
N GLY A 103 13.14 8.07 -10.50
CA GLY A 103 12.36 7.14 -9.68
C GLY A 103 11.48 6.20 -10.49
N ILE A 104 10.39 5.73 -9.88
CA ILE A 104 9.29 5.02 -10.55
C ILE A 104 8.04 5.89 -10.42
N PHE A 105 7.80 6.72 -11.40
CA PHE A 105 6.62 7.58 -11.47
C PHE A 105 6.19 7.75 -12.92
N THR A 106 4.95 8.18 -13.14
CA THR A 106 4.38 8.37 -14.47
C THR A 106 3.85 9.78 -14.70
N GLN A 107 3.74 10.58 -13.64
CA GLN A 107 3.27 11.95 -13.68
C GLN A 107 4.01 12.83 -12.68
N VAL A 108 4.21 14.09 -13.08
CA VAL A 108 4.73 15.17 -12.25
C VAL A 108 3.84 16.40 -12.48
N ASN A 109 3.28 16.96 -11.40
CA ASN A 109 2.34 18.09 -11.43
C ASN A 109 1.18 17.86 -12.44
N GLY A 110 0.64 16.64 -12.45
CA GLY A 110 -0.45 16.21 -13.34
C GLY A 110 -0.07 16.03 -14.82
N SER A 111 1.19 16.28 -15.19
CA SER A 111 1.70 16.10 -16.55
C SER A 111 2.40 14.75 -16.70
N ALA A 112 2.18 14.06 -17.82
CA ALA A 112 2.82 12.78 -18.10
C ALA A 112 4.36 12.92 -18.21
N ARG A 113 5.07 12.38 -17.23
CA ARG A 113 6.53 12.35 -17.12
C ARG A 113 6.91 11.06 -16.43
N SER A 114 7.60 10.17 -17.15
CA SER A 114 7.91 8.84 -16.63
C SER A 114 9.35 8.75 -16.16
N ASN A 115 9.54 8.31 -14.91
CA ASN A 115 10.78 7.87 -14.26
C ASN A 115 11.93 8.90 -14.17
N LEU A 116 11.95 9.94 -15.00
CA LEU A 116 12.96 10.99 -15.01
C LEU A 116 12.34 12.32 -15.45
N ALA A 117 12.49 13.35 -14.62
CA ALA A 117 11.99 14.70 -14.89
C ALA A 117 12.93 15.76 -14.32
N ARG A 118 12.71 17.01 -14.74
CA ARG A 118 13.34 18.18 -14.15
C ARG A 118 12.28 19.16 -13.64
N LEU A 119 12.52 19.71 -12.47
CA LEU A 119 11.76 20.76 -11.84
C LEU A 119 12.56 22.06 -11.87
N ASN A 120 11.88 23.20 -11.85
CA ASN A 120 12.48 24.48 -11.50
C ASN A 120 12.70 24.53 -9.98
N ALA A 121 13.44 25.54 -9.51
CA ALA A 121 13.73 25.75 -8.10
C ALA A 121 12.47 25.90 -7.21
N ASP A 122 11.34 26.29 -7.80
CA ASP A 122 10.03 26.42 -7.13
C ASP A 122 9.20 25.11 -7.17
N GLY A 123 9.76 24.02 -7.69
CA GLY A 123 9.07 22.73 -7.82
C GLY A 123 8.09 22.64 -9.01
N SER A 124 7.95 23.69 -9.82
CA SER A 124 7.19 23.61 -11.07
C SER A 124 7.93 22.75 -12.11
N LEU A 125 7.18 22.08 -12.99
CA LEU A 125 7.77 21.15 -13.97
C LEU A 125 8.45 21.91 -15.12
N ASP A 126 9.72 21.60 -15.39
CA ASP A 126 10.40 22.05 -16.60
C ASP A 126 10.01 21.15 -17.78
N ASN A 127 9.18 21.68 -18.66
CA ASN A 127 8.68 20.95 -19.83
C ASN A 127 9.69 20.73 -20.95
N SER A 128 10.85 21.39 -20.89
CA SER A 128 11.91 21.27 -21.91
C SER A 128 12.77 20.01 -21.74
N PHE A 129 12.68 19.32 -20.60
CA PHE A 129 13.48 18.15 -20.27
C PHE A 129 12.63 16.88 -20.28
N ASN A 130 12.81 16.02 -21.27
CA ASN A 130 12.07 14.75 -21.37
C ASN A 130 12.89 13.63 -22.03
N PRO A 131 13.88 13.06 -21.32
CA PRO A 131 14.73 12.00 -21.85
C PRO A 131 14.02 10.65 -22.00
N GLY A 132 12.90 10.41 -21.31
CA GLY A 132 12.00 9.27 -21.54
C GLY A 132 12.60 7.89 -21.20
N ALA A 133 12.94 7.66 -19.93
CA ALA A 133 13.38 6.34 -19.44
C ALA A 133 12.18 5.39 -19.29
N ASN A 134 12.30 4.15 -19.76
CA ASN A 134 11.19 3.19 -19.74
C ASN A 134 11.01 2.43 -18.42
N GLU A 135 11.95 2.56 -17.49
CA GLU A 135 11.94 1.90 -16.19
C GLU A 135 12.64 2.78 -15.14
N ALA A 136 12.78 2.26 -13.91
CA ALA A 136 13.32 2.96 -12.76
C ALA A 136 14.68 3.62 -13.03
N VAL A 137 14.82 4.86 -12.55
CA VAL A 137 16.08 5.60 -12.48
C VAL A 137 16.49 5.73 -11.01
N TYR A 138 17.68 5.24 -10.67
CA TYR A 138 18.23 5.25 -9.30
C TYR A 138 19.39 6.24 -9.13
N VAL A 139 20.06 6.60 -10.23
CA VAL A 139 21.26 7.44 -10.21
C VAL A 139 21.07 8.65 -11.12
N LEU A 140 21.38 9.82 -10.58
CA LEU A 140 21.58 11.08 -11.28
C LEU A 140 22.93 11.65 -10.86
N SER A 141 23.78 12.02 -11.81
CA SER A 141 25.07 12.66 -11.50
C SER A 141 25.51 13.58 -12.63
N VAL A 142 25.90 14.82 -12.30
CA VAL A 142 26.43 15.77 -13.28
C VAL A 142 27.80 15.33 -13.79
N ASP A 143 27.96 15.25 -15.12
CA ASP A 143 29.24 14.99 -15.79
C ASP A 143 29.74 16.26 -16.50
N GLY A 144 30.46 17.10 -15.75
CA GLY A 144 30.92 18.39 -16.25
C GLY A 144 29.76 19.37 -16.51
N PRO A 145 30.00 20.47 -17.26
CA PRO A 145 28.99 21.52 -17.42
C PRO A 145 27.81 21.13 -18.32
N ASP A 146 28.01 20.14 -19.20
CA ASP A 146 27.11 19.90 -20.34
C ASP A 146 26.36 18.57 -20.27
N HIS A 147 26.72 17.67 -19.36
CA HIS A 147 26.17 16.31 -19.36
C HIS A 147 25.64 15.85 -18.00
N LEU A 148 24.70 14.92 -18.06
CA LEU A 148 24.11 14.20 -16.95
C LEU A 148 24.27 12.70 -17.20
N ILE A 149 24.80 11.99 -16.21
CA ILE A 149 24.77 10.53 -16.14
C ILE A 149 23.48 10.09 -15.47
N ILE A 150 22.83 9.10 -16.07
CA ILE A 150 21.60 8.48 -15.59
C ILE A 150 21.87 6.99 -15.45
N GLY A 151 21.67 6.44 -14.26
CA GLY A 151 21.76 5.01 -13.98
C GLY A 151 20.45 4.45 -13.43
N GLY A 152 20.14 3.21 -13.76
CA GLY A 152 18.87 2.60 -13.36
C GLY A 152 18.70 1.15 -13.81
N SER A 153 17.46 0.67 -13.79
CA SER A 153 17.07 -0.63 -14.39
C SER A 153 16.62 -0.52 -15.85
N PHE A 154 16.48 0.70 -16.37
CA PHE A 154 15.94 0.94 -17.71
C PHE A 154 16.69 0.20 -18.81
N SER A 155 15.94 -0.21 -19.83
CA SER A 155 16.46 -0.86 -21.04
C SER A 155 16.43 0.06 -22.27
N GLN A 156 15.70 1.17 -22.18
CA GLN A 156 15.60 2.18 -23.22
C GLN A 156 15.62 3.59 -22.64
N LEU A 157 16.23 4.52 -23.39
CA LEU A 157 16.17 5.96 -23.14
C LEU A 157 15.95 6.68 -24.47
N ALA A 158 15.04 7.65 -24.50
CA ALA A 158 14.62 8.36 -25.72
C ALA A 158 14.21 7.41 -26.87
N GLY A 159 13.62 6.25 -26.54
CA GLY A 159 13.23 5.21 -27.50
C GLY A 159 14.40 4.44 -28.13
N GLN A 160 15.64 4.65 -27.66
CA GLN A 160 16.84 3.94 -28.10
C GLN A 160 17.26 2.91 -27.05
N THR A 161 17.85 1.79 -27.49
CA THR A 161 18.42 0.80 -26.57
C THR A 161 19.60 1.40 -25.82
N ARG A 162 19.39 1.62 -24.52
CA ARG A 162 20.34 2.14 -23.54
C ARG A 162 20.06 1.40 -22.26
N ARG A 163 20.92 0.44 -21.90
CA ARG A 163 20.66 -0.46 -20.78
C ARG A 163 21.46 -0.03 -19.56
N GLY A 164 20.74 0.24 -18.47
CA GLY A 164 21.24 0.50 -17.13
C GLY A 164 22.05 1.77 -16.90
N LEU A 165 22.74 2.31 -17.91
CA LEU A 165 23.55 3.52 -17.81
C LEU A 165 23.54 4.32 -19.12
N ALA A 166 23.29 5.62 -19.03
CA ALA A 166 23.22 6.51 -20.18
C ALA A 166 23.73 7.92 -19.83
N ARG A 167 24.09 8.68 -20.87
CA ARG A 167 24.46 10.09 -20.76
C ARG A 167 23.52 10.94 -21.60
N VAL A 168 23.06 12.05 -21.04
CA VAL A 168 22.23 13.04 -21.75
C VAL A 168 22.82 14.44 -21.60
N ALA A 169 22.42 15.35 -22.47
CA ALA A 169 22.71 16.76 -22.32
C ALA A 169 22.01 17.34 -21.08
N LEU A 170 22.76 18.08 -20.27
CA LEU A 170 22.25 18.71 -19.05
C LEU A 170 21.21 19.79 -19.37
N ALA A 171 21.29 20.43 -20.54
CA ALA A 171 20.42 21.53 -20.94
C ALA A 171 18.97 21.10 -21.25
N ASP A 172 18.78 19.98 -21.95
CA ASP A 172 17.48 19.59 -22.52
C ASP A 172 17.20 18.07 -22.50
N GLY A 173 18.13 17.27 -21.97
CA GLY A 173 17.97 15.82 -21.86
C GLY A 173 18.16 15.05 -23.17
N GLN A 174 18.74 15.67 -24.21
CA GLN A 174 19.07 14.97 -25.45
C GLN A 174 20.07 13.84 -25.19
N LEU A 175 19.79 12.65 -25.72
CA LEU A 175 20.64 11.47 -25.57
C LEU A 175 22.00 11.67 -26.25
N ASP A 176 23.08 11.43 -25.53
CA ASP A 176 24.39 11.26 -26.14
C ASP A 176 24.47 9.88 -26.82
N THR A 177 24.35 9.89 -28.14
CA THR A 177 24.36 8.65 -28.93
C THR A 177 25.74 7.99 -29.00
N THR A 178 26.81 8.71 -28.64
CA THR A 178 28.20 8.23 -28.72
C THR A 178 28.67 7.51 -27.45
N TRP A 179 27.92 7.65 -26.34
CA TRP A 179 28.26 7.06 -25.06
C TRP A 179 27.30 5.91 -24.71
N ASN A 180 27.81 4.68 -24.71
CA ASN A 180 27.00 3.46 -24.45
C ASN A 180 27.80 2.36 -23.73
N PRO A 181 27.86 2.40 -22.39
CA PRO A 181 28.52 1.36 -21.57
C PRO A 181 27.85 -0.01 -21.65
N ASP A 182 26.54 -0.03 -21.92
CA ASP A 182 25.73 -1.24 -22.08
C ASP A 182 25.77 -2.19 -20.86
N ILE A 183 24.98 -1.87 -19.84
CA ILE A 183 24.92 -2.63 -18.57
C ILE A 183 23.82 -3.67 -18.64
N THR A 184 24.10 -4.93 -18.29
CA THR A 184 23.13 -6.03 -18.47
C THR A 184 23.07 -7.01 -17.30
N GLY A 185 21.97 -7.76 -17.24
CA GLY A 185 21.71 -8.76 -16.20
C GLY A 185 21.43 -8.15 -14.81
N GLY A 186 20.97 -6.90 -14.77
CA GLY A 186 20.63 -6.11 -13.59
C GLY A 186 20.69 -4.62 -13.91
N GLY A 187 20.48 -3.78 -12.90
CA GLY A 187 20.52 -2.32 -12.98
C GLY A 187 21.70 -1.71 -12.22
N VAL A 188 21.88 -0.39 -12.41
CA VAL A 188 22.85 0.45 -11.69
C VAL A 188 22.11 1.18 -10.56
N PHE A 189 22.57 1.01 -9.33
CA PHE A 189 21.99 1.61 -8.12
C PHE A 189 22.86 2.71 -7.54
N ALA A 190 24.18 2.64 -7.75
CA ALA A 190 25.14 3.60 -7.22
C ALA A 190 26.08 4.08 -8.31
N PHE A 191 26.53 5.32 -8.17
CA PHE A 191 27.55 5.92 -9.03
C PHE A 191 28.44 6.84 -8.23
N ALA A 192 29.74 6.77 -8.50
CA ALA A 192 30.71 7.71 -7.97
C ALA A 192 31.74 8.05 -9.05
N ARG A 193 32.37 9.22 -8.91
CA ARG A 193 33.39 9.70 -9.84
C ARG A 193 34.64 10.10 -9.08
N ASN A 194 35.79 9.74 -9.62
CA ASN A 194 37.09 10.25 -9.17
C ASN A 194 37.91 10.65 -10.41
N GLY A 195 38.15 11.95 -10.58
CA GLY A 195 38.77 12.48 -11.79
C GLY A 195 37.94 12.19 -13.06
N SER A 196 38.53 11.55 -14.06
CA SER A 196 37.85 11.16 -15.31
C SER A 196 37.07 9.85 -15.22
N ASP A 197 37.29 9.07 -14.18
CA ASP A 197 36.85 7.68 -14.13
C ASP A 197 35.51 7.57 -13.43
N PHE A 198 34.68 6.68 -13.96
CA PHE A 198 33.35 6.42 -13.42
C PHE A 198 33.34 5.09 -12.68
N TRP A 199 32.66 5.04 -11.55
CA TRP A 199 32.43 3.83 -10.79
C TRP A 199 30.94 3.60 -10.71
N ILE A 200 30.51 2.38 -11.01
CA ILE A 200 29.12 1.97 -10.93
C ILE A 200 28.95 0.79 -10.00
N GLY A 201 27.93 0.87 -9.16
CA GLY A 201 27.47 -0.18 -8.27
C GLY A 201 26.04 -0.59 -8.61
N GLY A 202 25.69 -1.85 -8.45
CA GLY A 202 24.32 -2.32 -8.64
C GLY A 202 24.19 -3.83 -8.47
N ASN A 203 23.22 -4.42 -9.16
CA ASN A 203 23.04 -5.87 -9.25
C ASN A 203 23.29 -6.44 -10.66
N PHE A 204 23.90 -5.65 -11.54
CA PHE A 204 24.25 -6.08 -12.90
C PHE A 204 25.30 -7.20 -12.89
N SER A 205 25.37 -7.94 -14.00
CA SER A 205 26.35 -9.04 -14.17
C SER A 205 27.31 -8.83 -15.34
N GLN A 206 27.07 -7.85 -16.21
CA GLN A 206 27.94 -7.56 -17.35
C GLN A 206 27.97 -6.06 -17.70
N VAL A 207 29.12 -5.63 -18.23
CA VAL A 207 29.37 -4.30 -18.78
C VAL A 207 30.02 -4.44 -20.16
N GLY A 208 29.41 -3.87 -21.20
CA GLY A 208 29.94 -3.97 -22.57
C GLY A 208 30.14 -5.40 -23.06
N GLY A 209 29.34 -6.35 -22.54
CA GLY A 209 29.44 -7.79 -22.83
C GLY A 209 30.53 -8.54 -22.06
N SER A 210 31.32 -7.86 -21.23
CA SER A 210 32.28 -8.49 -20.31
C SER A 210 31.64 -8.78 -18.96
N ILE A 211 32.03 -9.86 -18.29
CA ILE A 211 31.53 -10.19 -16.95
C ILE A 211 32.13 -9.20 -15.95
N SER A 212 31.28 -8.49 -15.23
CA SER A 212 31.63 -7.67 -14.07
C SER A 212 30.36 -7.62 -13.22
N ARG A 213 30.40 -8.20 -12.03
CA ARG A 213 29.19 -8.35 -11.20
C ARG A 213 29.20 -7.32 -10.09
N GLY A 214 28.12 -6.55 -10.02
CA GLY A 214 27.83 -5.62 -8.93
C GLY A 214 28.69 -4.36 -8.85
N LEU A 215 29.96 -4.39 -9.27
CA LEU A 215 30.85 -3.23 -9.32
C LEU A 215 31.63 -3.19 -10.65
N ALA A 216 31.86 -1.99 -11.19
CA ALA A 216 32.75 -1.78 -12.33
C ALA A 216 33.36 -0.38 -12.31
N ARG A 217 34.59 -0.26 -12.80
CA ARG A 217 35.23 1.02 -13.13
C ARG A 217 35.23 1.22 -14.63
N LEU A 218 34.84 2.40 -15.09
CA LEU A 218 34.73 2.76 -16.50
C LEU A 218 35.62 3.96 -16.84
N ASN A 219 36.07 4.00 -18.09
CA ASN A 219 36.66 5.19 -18.68
C ASN A 219 35.60 6.28 -18.90
N ALA A 220 36.05 7.52 -19.14
CA ALA A 220 35.16 8.65 -19.46
C ALA A 220 34.30 8.42 -20.72
N ASP A 221 34.76 7.57 -21.65
CA ASP A 221 34.01 7.17 -22.85
C ASP A 221 32.98 6.06 -22.61
N GLY A 222 32.89 5.56 -21.37
CA GLY A 222 31.94 4.53 -20.95
C GLY A 222 32.42 3.10 -21.14
N THR A 223 33.62 2.89 -21.68
CA THR A 223 34.20 1.55 -21.80
C THR A 223 34.69 1.00 -20.47
N LEU A 224 34.60 -0.32 -20.28
CA LEU A 224 35.06 -1.00 -19.07
C LEU A 224 36.57 -0.81 -18.89
N LEU A 225 36.96 -0.25 -17.74
CA LEU A 225 38.35 -0.04 -17.35
C LEU A 225 38.85 -1.14 -16.39
N ALA A 226 38.02 -1.57 -15.44
CA ALA A 226 38.29 -2.70 -14.55
C ALA A 226 37.00 -3.40 -14.13
N ASP A 227 37.05 -4.73 -14.08
CA ASP A 227 35.99 -5.61 -13.61
C ASP A 227 36.18 -6.05 -12.15
N TYR A 228 35.07 -6.43 -11.52
CA TYR A 228 34.99 -6.95 -10.16
C TYR A 228 33.90 -8.03 -10.08
N ASP A 229 34.02 -8.97 -9.14
CA ASP A 229 33.00 -9.97 -8.83
C ASP A 229 32.44 -9.77 -7.41
N VAL A 230 31.37 -8.98 -7.30
CA VAL A 230 30.65 -8.75 -6.04
C VAL A 230 29.43 -9.68 -5.97
N ASN A 231 29.34 -10.49 -4.92
CA ASN A 231 28.29 -11.51 -4.80
C ASN A 231 26.98 -11.00 -4.16
N GLY A 232 26.51 -9.84 -4.60
CA GLY A 232 25.31 -9.20 -4.08
C GLY A 232 25.16 -7.79 -4.63
N ASN A 233 24.18 -7.05 -4.14
CA ASN A 233 23.92 -5.69 -4.58
C ASN A 233 24.95 -4.73 -3.99
N VAL A 234 25.48 -3.83 -4.83
CA VAL A 234 26.15 -2.61 -4.37
C VAL A 234 25.16 -1.46 -4.47
N GLU A 235 24.84 -0.84 -3.34
CA GLU A 235 23.75 0.16 -3.20
C GLU A 235 24.28 1.57 -2.94
N GLY A 236 25.50 1.71 -2.39
CA GLY A 236 26.14 3.00 -2.18
C GLY A 236 27.61 2.98 -2.58
N LEU A 237 28.08 4.11 -3.11
CA LEU A 237 29.47 4.38 -3.46
C LEU A 237 29.86 5.79 -3.00
N SER A 238 30.98 5.91 -2.28
CA SER A 238 31.48 7.21 -1.79
C SER A 238 33.00 7.27 -1.82
N PHE A 239 33.56 8.33 -2.39
CA PHE A 239 35.00 8.60 -2.28
C PHE A 239 35.32 9.40 -1.03
N ASP A 240 36.47 9.11 -0.41
CA ASP A 240 37.06 10.00 0.57
C ASP A 240 38.01 11.03 -0.07
N GLY A 241 38.49 11.99 0.74
CA GLY A 241 39.41 13.04 0.28
C GLY A 241 40.79 12.54 -0.19
N SER A 242 41.11 11.26 0.02
CA SER A 242 42.34 10.62 -0.48
C SER A 242 42.13 9.80 -1.75
N GLY A 243 40.89 9.72 -2.25
CA GLY A 243 40.53 8.99 -3.46
C GLY A 243 40.30 7.49 -3.23
N ARG A 244 40.17 7.03 -1.98
CA ARG A 244 39.73 5.65 -1.67
C ARG A 244 38.22 5.56 -1.82
N LEU A 245 37.74 4.44 -2.35
CA LEU A 245 36.32 4.22 -2.61
C LEU A 245 35.71 3.35 -1.51
N LEU A 246 34.70 3.86 -0.81
CA LEU A 246 33.79 3.06 0.00
C LEU A 246 32.67 2.50 -0.88
N LEU A 247 32.28 1.27 -0.58
CA LEU A 247 31.11 0.63 -1.16
C LEU A 247 30.32 -0.12 -0.10
N CYS A 248 29.00 -0.02 -0.18
CA CYS A 248 28.06 -0.69 0.72
C CYS A 248 26.92 -1.35 -0.04
N GLY A 249 26.26 -2.31 0.62
CA GLY A 249 25.10 -3.02 0.06
C GLY A 249 24.88 -4.38 0.71
N ARG A 250 24.40 -5.33 -0.10
CA ARG A 250 23.92 -6.66 0.33
C ARG A 250 24.89 -7.79 -0.04
N PHE A 251 26.18 -7.48 -0.19
CA PHE A 251 27.21 -8.42 -0.62
C PHE A 251 27.95 -9.06 0.56
N THR A 252 28.55 -10.24 0.35
CA THR A 252 29.36 -10.95 1.35
C THR A 252 30.81 -11.20 0.91
N SER A 253 31.14 -10.98 -0.36
CA SER A 253 32.47 -11.08 -0.92
C SER A 253 32.68 -10.16 -2.13
N ILE A 254 33.94 -9.80 -2.36
CA ILE A 254 34.43 -9.09 -3.54
C ILE A 254 35.64 -9.88 -4.04
N ASP A 255 35.64 -10.31 -5.31
CA ASP A 255 36.71 -11.10 -5.93
C ASP A 255 37.12 -12.33 -5.08
N ASP A 256 36.11 -13.08 -4.64
CA ASP A 256 36.20 -14.22 -3.72
C ASP A 256 36.80 -13.91 -2.32
N GLN A 257 37.13 -12.64 -2.02
CA GLN A 257 37.57 -12.21 -0.70
C GLN A 257 36.36 -11.90 0.20
N PRO A 258 36.27 -12.48 1.41
CA PRO A 258 35.19 -12.17 2.35
C PRO A 258 35.19 -10.68 2.74
N ARG A 259 34.12 -9.99 2.35
CA ARG A 259 33.83 -8.58 2.65
C ARG A 259 32.33 -8.44 2.74
N GLY A 260 31.81 -8.28 3.95
CA GLY A 260 30.38 -8.21 4.20
C GLY A 260 29.89 -6.76 4.21
N ARG A 261 29.04 -6.40 3.25
CA ARG A 261 28.12 -5.25 3.25
C ARG A 261 28.73 -3.84 3.31
N LEU A 262 29.99 -3.72 3.71
CA LEU A 262 30.81 -2.51 3.64
C LEU A 262 32.26 -2.90 3.35
N ALA A 263 32.85 -2.26 2.35
CA ALA A 263 34.24 -2.46 1.96
C ALA A 263 34.89 -1.15 1.51
N ARG A 264 36.23 -1.16 1.41
CA ARG A 264 36.99 -0.04 0.88
C ARG A 264 38.01 -0.52 -0.14
N LEU A 265 38.06 0.18 -1.28
CA LEU A 265 39.13 0.06 -2.26
C LEU A 265 40.10 1.23 -2.10
N ASP A 266 41.38 0.96 -2.29
CA ASP A 266 42.41 2.00 -2.34
C ASP A 266 42.26 2.90 -3.58
N SER A 267 43.11 3.92 -3.70
CA SER A 267 43.08 4.86 -4.83
C SER A 267 43.40 4.20 -6.19
N LEU A 268 43.96 3.00 -6.19
CA LEU A 268 44.24 2.22 -7.40
C LEU A 268 43.09 1.27 -7.75
N GLY A 269 42.14 1.06 -6.84
CA GLY A 269 40.99 0.17 -7.01
C GLY A 269 41.23 -1.24 -6.46
N ALA A 270 42.26 -1.45 -5.64
CA ALA A 270 42.51 -2.73 -4.97
C ALA A 270 41.84 -2.75 -3.58
N LEU A 271 41.34 -3.90 -3.17
CA LEU A 271 40.73 -4.08 -1.85
C LEU A 271 41.76 -3.85 -0.73
N ASP A 272 41.49 -2.92 0.18
CA ASP A 272 42.39 -2.63 1.29
C ASP A 272 42.05 -3.44 2.57
N SER A 273 42.74 -3.16 3.67
CA SER A 273 42.59 -3.88 4.94
C SER A 273 41.35 -3.48 5.76
N PHE A 274 40.55 -2.52 5.31
CA PHE A 274 39.32 -2.11 5.98
C PHE A 274 38.30 -3.27 5.95
N SER A 275 37.80 -3.65 7.13
CA SER A 275 36.79 -4.67 7.27
C SER A 275 36.03 -4.47 8.57
N ILE A 276 34.72 -4.69 8.51
CA ILE A 276 33.83 -4.73 9.67
C ILE A 276 33.04 -6.04 9.68
N SER A 277 32.44 -6.38 10.82
CA SER A 277 31.42 -7.43 10.93
C SER A 277 30.06 -6.77 11.12
N VAL A 278 29.06 -7.09 10.30
CA VAL A 278 27.72 -6.51 10.37
C VAL A 278 26.67 -7.56 10.05
N ASN A 279 25.58 -7.54 10.81
CA ASN A 279 24.60 -8.63 10.82
C ASN A 279 23.42 -8.46 9.85
N GLN A 280 23.13 -7.23 9.39
CA GLN A 280 22.14 -6.95 8.34
C GLN A 280 22.66 -5.89 7.34
N ASP A 281 21.87 -5.60 6.31
CA ASP A 281 22.28 -4.80 5.14
C ASP A 281 22.63 -3.35 5.49
N ILE A 282 23.56 -2.77 4.71
CA ILE A 282 23.91 -1.34 4.72
C ILE A 282 23.46 -0.76 3.39
N HIS A 283 22.60 0.26 3.43
CA HIS A 283 21.97 0.89 2.27
C HIS A 283 22.66 2.18 1.83
N ASP A 284 23.18 2.98 2.77
CA ASP A 284 23.95 4.20 2.48
C ASP A 284 25.28 4.18 3.24
N CYS A 285 26.33 4.69 2.60
CA CYS A 285 27.66 4.84 3.15
C CYS A 285 28.32 6.09 2.61
N ARG A 286 28.72 6.98 3.51
CA ARG A 286 29.29 8.28 3.16
C ARG A 286 30.60 8.52 3.87
N SER A 287 31.62 8.86 3.10
CA SER A 287 32.85 9.42 3.63
C SER A 287 32.58 10.85 4.12
N SER A 288 33.02 11.15 5.33
CA SER A 288 32.90 12.45 5.98
C SER A 288 34.25 12.88 6.56
N GLY A 289 34.38 14.15 6.96
CA GLY A 289 35.58 14.62 7.67
C GLY A 289 35.78 13.95 9.04
N SER A 290 34.71 13.38 9.58
CA SER A 290 34.54 12.73 10.89
C SER A 290 34.69 11.20 10.82
N GLY A 291 34.79 10.61 9.63
CA GLY A 291 34.89 9.16 9.41
C GLY A 291 33.94 8.65 8.33
N VAL A 292 33.30 7.51 8.56
CA VAL A 292 32.33 6.88 7.67
C VAL A 292 30.98 6.82 8.36
N LEU A 293 29.97 7.47 7.79
CA LEU A 293 28.58 7.29 8.21
C LEU A 293 27.94 6.18 7.40
N VAL A 294 27.22 5.31 8.07
CA VAL A 294 26.47 4.21 7.45
C VAL A 294 25.05 4.18 7.96
N SER A 295 24.13 3.80 7.08
CA SER A 295 22.75 3.48 7.45
C SER A 295 22.28 2.18 6.81
N GLY A 296 21.33 1.48 7.44
CA GLY A 296 20.78 0.24 6.91
C GLY A 296 19.80 -0.45 7.86
N GLN A 297 19.81 -1.78 7.82
CA GLN A 297 18.96 -2.68 8.63
C GLN A 297 19.71 -3.29 9.82
N PHE A 298 21.00 -2.97 9.98
CA PHE A 298 21.87 -3.63 10.96
C PHE A 298 21.41 -3.36 12.38
N VAL A 299 21.52 -4.41 13.20
CA VAL A 299 21.31 -4.33 14.65
C VAL A 299 22.60 -4.58 15.46
N ALA A 300 23.72 -4.78 14.76
CA ALA A 300 25.05 -4.83 15.34
C ALA A 300 26.17 -4.58 14.32
N ILE A 301 27.22 -3.86 14.72
CA ILE A 301 28.49 -3.72 13.99
C ILE A 301 29.65 -4.06 14.94
N ASN A 302 30.59 -4.89 14.48
CA ASN A 302 31.75 -5.38 15.22
C ASN A 302 31.41 -6.02 16.59
N GLY A 303 30.22 -6.61 16.69
CA GLY A 303 29.71 -7.21 17.92
C GLY A 303 29.09 -6.22 18.91
N GLU A 304 29.09 -4.93 18.58
CA GLU A 304 28.40 -3.92 19.39
C GLU A 304 26.96 -3.72 18.93
N ALA A 305 26.03 -3.63 19.88
CA ALA A 305 24.63 -3.35 19.59
C ALA A 305 24.45 -1.89 19.11
N LEU A 306 23.84 -1.73 17.94
CA LEU A 306 23.53 -0.47 17.26
C LEU A 306 22.23 -0.70 16.49
N SER A 307 21.57 0.34 15.97
CA SER A 307 20.39 0.10 15.14
C SER A 307 20.26 1.12 14.03
N GLY A 308 20.34 0.63 12.80
CA GLY A 308 20.03 1.39 11.59
C GLY A 308 21.04 2.46 11.20
N VAL A 309 21.76 3.10 12.12
CA VAL A 309 22.72 4.18 11.84
C VAL A 309 23.96 4.05 12.72
N ALA A 310 25.14 4.31 12.14
CA ALA A 310 26.40 4.33 12.87
C ALA A 310 27.43 5.26 12.21
N ARG A 311 28.32 5.81 13.04
CA ARG A 311 29.56 6.45 12.58
C ARG A 311 30.75 5.54 12.89
N LEU A 312 31.63 5.37 11.91
CA LEU A 312 32.82 4.54 11.99
C LEU A 312 34.07 5.38 11.74
N SER A 313 35.13 5.10 12.46
CA SER A 313 36.47 5.63 12.16
C SER A 313 37.03 5.08 10.85
N ASP A 314 38.16 5.63 10.38
CA ASP A 314 38.85 5.15 9.18
C ASP A 314 39.39 3.71 9.29
N SER A 315 39.49 3.17 10.52
CA SER A 315 39.82 1.77 10.78
C SER A 315 38.58 0.87 10.94
N GLY A 316 37.38 1.43 10.84
CA GLY A 316 36.11 0.71 11.01
C GLY A 316 35.66 0.54 12.46
N ALA A 317 36.32 1.17 13.43
CA ALA A 317 35.85 1.15 14.82
C ALA A 317 34.61 2.05 14.98
N VAL A 318 33.62 1.58 15.72
CA VAL A 318 32.37 2.31 16.01
C VAL A 318 32.67 3.53 16.87
N ASP A 319 32.05 4.65 16.54
CA ASP A 319 32.07 5.84 17.39
C ASP A 319 31.25 5.59 18.67
N PRO A 320 31.86 5.67 19.86
CA PRO A 320 31.15 5.39 21.11
C PRO A 320 30.12 6.45 21.48
N ASP A 321 30.25 7.67 20.96
CA ASP A 321 29.39 8.80 21.33
C ASP A 321 28.16 8.88 20.41
N PHE A 322 28.29 8.58 19.11
CA PHE A 322 27.17 8.63 18.16
C PHE A 322 26.49 7.26 17.99
N ARG A 323 25.48 6.98 18.84
CA ARG A 323 24.80 5.66 18.89
C ARG A 323 23.26 5.77 18.94
N PRO A 324 22.61 6.38 17.94
CA PRO A 324 21.16 6.40 17.89
C PRO A 324 20.60 4.96 17.80
N LEU A 325 19.48 4.74 18.50
CA LEU A 325 18.75 3.49 18.47
C LEU A 325 17.47 3.66 17.65
N VAL A 326 17.55 3.39 16.35
CA VAL A 326 16.40 3.42 15.45
C VAL A 326 15.56 2.14 15.61
N GLY A 327 14.23 2.26 15.71
CA GLY A 327 13.26 1.16 15.88
C GLY A 327 13.08 0.62 17.30
N GLY A 328 13.81 1.13 18.29
CA GLY A 328 13.68 0.70 19.68
C GLY A 328 14.40 -0.62 20.01
N VAL A 329 14.10 -1.18 21.19
CA VAL A 329 14.67 -2.44 21.70
C VAL A 329 13.56 -3.44 21.97
N TYR A 330 13.74 -4.66 21.46
CA TYR A 330 12.87 -5.80 21.64
C TYR A 330 13.61 -6.97 22.29
N ASN A 331 13.15 -7.47 23.44
CA ASN A 331 13.84 -8.52 24.22
C ASN A 331 15.34 -8.25 24.48
N GLY A 332 15.71 -6.98 24.62
CA GLY A 332 17.11 -6.57 24.80
C GLY A 332 17.94 -6.46 23.51
N THR A 333 17.33 -6.69 22.34
CA THR A 333 17.96 -6.54 21.01
C THR A 333 17.30 -5.43 20.19
N PRO A 334 18.04 -4.61 19.43
CA PRO A 334 17.42 -3.60 18.58
C PRO A 334 16.49 -4.19 17.51
N ASP A 335 15.47 -3.43 17.12
CA ASP A 335 14.47 -3.88 16.16
C ASP A 335 15.07 -4.12 14.76
N SER A 336 14.85 -5.32 14.22
CA SER A 336 15.39 -5.75 12.94
C SER A 336 14.55 -5.34 11.73
N ASP A 337 13.35 -4.82 11.94
CA ASP A 337 12.45 -4.42 10.84
C ASP A 337 12.66 -2.97 10.39
N VAL A 338 13.65 -2.31 10.97
CA VAL A 338 14.07 -0.94 10.66
C VAL A 338 14.79 -0.88 9.32
N LEU A 339 14.34 0.02 8.44
CA LEU A 339 15.01 0.31 7.18
C LEU A 339 15.51 1.76 7.19
N VAL A 340 16.79 2.02 7.44
CA VAL A 340 17.33 3.38 7.24
C VAL A 340 18.05 3.46 5.89
N TRP A 341 17.36 4.03 4.91
CA TRP A 341 17.84 4.10 3.52
C TRP A 341 18.89 5.17 3.29
N THR A 342 18.87 6.26 4.06
CA THR A 342 19.82 7.36 3.87
C THR A 342 20.23 8.00 5.19
N VAL A 343 21.50 8.40 5.26
CA VAL A 343 22.06 9.23 6.32
C VAL A 343 22.92 10.31 5.71
N ARG A 344 22.86 11.53 6.26
CA ARG A 344 23.65 12.66 5.75
C ARG A 344 24.08 13.59 6.87
N GLU A 345 25.36 13.96 6.92
CA GLU A 345 25.80 15.06 7.78
C GLU A 345 25.29 16.39 7.27
N LEU A 346 24.85 17.21 8.21
CA LEU A 346 24.40 18.58 8.01
C LEU A 346 25.34 19.54 8.74
N ALA A 347 25.30 20.81 8.36
CA ALA A 347 26.01 21.84 9.10
C ALA A 347 25.50 21.97 10.54
N GLY A 348 26.43 22.33 11.44
CA GLY A 348 26.12 22.62 12.85
C GLY A 348 26.00 21.39 13.73
N ASN A 349 26.85 20.36 13.51
CA ASN A 349 26.84 19.11 14.26
C ASN A 349 25.49 18.36 14.21
N ARG A 350 24.89 18.27 13.03
CA ARG A 350 23.62 17.56 12.85
C ARG A 350 23.74 16.47 11.80
N ALA A 351 22.88 15.47 11.88
CA ALA A 351 22.75 14.42 10.87
C ALA A 351 21.28 14.22 10.53
N PHE A 352 20.93 14.20 9.25
CA PHE A 352 19.61 13.75 8.80
C PHE A 352 19.63 12.24 8.61
N ILE A 353 18.55 11.58 9.02
CA ILE A 353 18.30 10.18 8.72
C ILE A 353 16.92 10.02 8.07
N GLY A 354 16.82 9.14 7.09
CA GLY A 354 15.59 8.87 6.35
C GLY A 354 15.42 7.38 6.07
N GLY A 355 14.20 6.89 6.19
CA GLY A 355 13.92 5.46 6.11
C GLY A 355 12.45 5.09 6.33
N VAL A 356 12.24 3.83 6.73
CA VAL A 356 11.00 3.29 7.29
C VAL A 356 11.34 2.84 8.72
N PHE A 357 10.94 3.65 9.69
CA PHE A 357 11.13 3.40 11.12
C PHE A 357 10.09 4.19 11.92
N ARG A 358 9.90 3.81 13.18
CA ARG A 358 8.84 4.34 14.06
C ARG A 358 9.33 5.17 15.22
N GLN A 359 10.53 4.86 15.69
CA GLN A 359 11.09 5.44 16.90
C GLN A 359 12.59 5.60 16.77
N ILE A 360 13.13 6.58 17.50
CA ILE A 360 14.56 6.76 17.70
C ILE A 360 14.76 7.05 19.18
N ASN A 361 15.65 6.30 19.85
CA ASN A 361 15.93 6.44 21.29
C ASN A 361 14.68 6.37 22.19
N GLY A 362 13.62 5.69 21.74
CA GLY A 362 12.33 5.57 22.45
C GLY A 362 11.35 6.72 22.20
N GLU A 363 11.74 7.75 21.45
CA GLU A 363 10.85 8.82 20.99
C GLU A 363 10.19 8.43 19.65
N THR A 364 8.91 8.75 19.46
CA THR A 364 8.20 8.52 18.19
C THR A 364 8.81 9.38 17.09
N ALA A 365 9.37 8.72 16.08
CA ALA A 365 9.99 9.35 14.92
C ALA A 365 9.70 8.50 13.68
N VAL A 366 8.82 9.00 12.81
CA VAL A 366 8.28 8.21 11.68
C VAL A 366 8.99 8.57 10.39
N GLY A 367 9.87 7.69 9.95
CA GLY A 367 10.52 7.73 8.64
C GLY A 367 11.57 8.82 8.40
N ALA A 368 11.55 9.96 9.10
CA ALA A 368 12.61 10.97 9.01
C ALA A 368 12.87 11.73 10.32
N ALA A 369 14.14 12.05 10.56
CA ALA A 369 14.56 12.86 11.70
C ALA A 369 15.90 13.56 11.44
N VAL A 370 16.11 14.66 12.17
CA VAL A 370 17.42 15.30 12.37
C VAL A 370 17.92 14.90 13.76
N LEU A 371 19.18 14.51 13.84
CA LEU A 371 19.88 14.11 15.05
C LEU A 371 21.02 15.08 15.36
N ASP A 372 21.37 15.24 16.63
CA ASP A 372 22.67 15.76 17.03
C ASP A 372 23.75 14.74 16.64
N SER A 373 24.71 15.15 15.83
CA SER A 373 25.78 14.28 15.32
C SER A 373 26.85 13.94 16.36
N ASN A 374 26.86 14.58 17.53
CA ASN A 374 27.79 14.27 18.61
C ASN A 374 27.34 13.03 19.38
N ASP A 375 26.05 12.94 19.71
CA ASP A 375 25.51 11.90 20.61
C ASP A 375 24.35 11.07 20.02
N GLY A 376 23.84 11.45 18.85
CA GLY A 376 22.73 10.76 18.18
C GLY A 376 21.37 11.00 18.84
N GLN A 377 21.22 12.02 19.69
CA GLN A 377 19.92 12.42 20.20
C GLN A 377 19.06 13.05 19.11
N VAL A 378 17.74 12.92 19.25
CA VAL A 378 16.78 13.47 18.29
C VAL A 378 16.68 14.98 18.51
N ASP A 379 16.98 15.75 17.46
CA ASP A 379 16.78 17.20 17.43
C ASP A 379 15.40 17.57 16.90
N THR A 380 14.97 16.91 15.83
CA THR A 380 13.72 17.22 15.12
C THR A 380 13.17 15.96 14.49
N VAL A 381 11.88 15.71 14.69
CA VAL A 381 11.14 14.64 14.01
C VAL A 381 10.37 15.24 12.84
N ILE A 382 10.39 14.54 11.70
CA ILE A 382 9.67 14.95 10.49
C ILE A 382 8.86 13.73 10.05
N PRO A 383 7.64 13.52 10.58
CA PRO A 383 6.85 12.34 10.24
C PRO A 383 6.59 12.32 8.73
N VAL A 384 6.97 11.23 8.05
CA VAL A 384 6.61 11.01 6.64
C VAL A 384 5.64 9.85 6.55
N GLU A 385 4.52 10.08 5.87
CA GLU A 385 3.39 9.15 5.87
C GLU A 385 2.79 8.98 4.48
N ARG A 386 2.10 7.87 4.31
CA ARG A 386 1.31 7.56 3.12
C ARG A 386 -0.06 7.03 3.53
N PRO A 387 -1.06 7.06 2.64
CA PRO A 387 -2.38 6.60 2.99
C PRO A 387 -2.38 5.09 3.21
N ALA A 388 -3.14 4.63 4.21
CA ALA A 388 -3.25 3.21 4.53
C ALA A 388 -3.91 2.40 3.40
N GLU A 389 -3.67 1.09 3.44
CA GLU A 389 -4.41 0.09 2.66
C GLU A 389 -5.07 -0.92 3.61
N VAL A 390 -6.40 -0.86 3.76
CA VAL A 390 -7.15 -1.87 4.51
C VAL A 390 -7.49 -3.03 3.58
N ARG A 391 -7.17 -4.24 4.00
CA ARG A 391 -7.17 -5.45 3.17
C ARG A 391 -8.27 -6.44 3.53
N THR A 392 -8.66 -6.50 4.80
CA THR A 392 -9.63 -7.48 5.29
C THR A 392 -10.53 -6.90 6.38
N LEU A 393 -11.80 -7.31 6.37
CA LEU A 393 -12.84 -6.96 7.32
C LEU A 393 -13.45 -8.25 7.87
N VAL A 394 -13.35 -8.47 9.18
CA VAL A 394 -13.89 -9.68 9.81
C VAL A 394 -14.86 -9.31 10.90
N ALA A 395 -16.10 -9.80 10.79
CA ALA A 395 -17.09 -9.67 11.84
C ALA A 395 -16.73 -10.58 13.02
N LEU A 396 -16.77 -10.01 14.22
CA LEU A 396 -16.50 -10.72 15.47
C LEU A 396 -17.80 -11.15 16.15
N PRO A 397 -17.79 -12.21 16.98
CA PRO A 397 -18.99 -12.73 17.65
C PRO A 397 -19.70 -11.72 18.57
N ASP A 398 -18.99 -10.70 19.05
CA ASP A 398 -19.51 -9.65 19.92
C ASP A 398 -20.09 -8.44 19.15
N GLY A 399 -20.12 -8.51 17.81
CA GLY A 399 -20.62 -7.45 16.93
C GLY A 399 -19.58 -6.39 16.57
N ALA A 400 -18.35 -6.49 17.08
CA ALA A 400 -17.22 -5.70 16.60
C ALA A 400 -16.75 -6.16 15.21
N THR A 401 -15.88 -5.36 14.59
CA THR A 401 -15.22 -5.72 13.33
C THR A 401 -13.72 -5.61 13.50
N LEU A 402 -13.00 -6.67 13.17
CA LEU A 402 -11.55 -6.63 13.05
C LEU A 402 -11.18 -6.14 11.66
N ILE A 403 -10.23 -5.21 11.58
CA ILE A 403 -9.68 -4.68 10.33
C ILE A 403 -8.19 -5.00 10.28
N GLY A 404 -7.74 -5.54 9.13
CA GLY A 404 -6.34 -5.84 8.87
C GLY A 404 -5.88 -5.18 7.58
N GLY A 405 -4.61 -4.78 7.51
CA GLY A 405 -4.05 -4.11 6.34
C GLY A 405 -2.62 -3.64 6.54
N SER A 406 -2.26 -2.60 5.79
CA SER A 406 -1.02 -1.82 5.92
C SER A 406 -1.37 -0.45 6.50
N PHE A 407 -1.14 -0.28 7.79
CA PHE A 407 -1.38 0.96 8.54
C PHE A 407 -0.67 0.91 9.90
N TRP A 408 -0.44 2.08 10.47
CA TRP A 408 0.24 2.23 11.76
C TRP A 408 -0.50 3.13 12.74
N ARG A 409 -1.42 3.99 12.28
CA ARG A 409 -2.23 4.83 13.16
C ARG A 409 -3.56 5.27 12.56
N SER A 410 -4.45 5.73 13.44
CA SER A 410 -5.57 6.61 13.13
C SER A 410 -5.63 7.74 14.15
N GLY A 411 -5.55 8.99 13.69
CA GLY A 411 -5.36 10.15 14.59
C GLY A 411 -4.12 9.98 15.46
N ASP A 412 -4.26 10.13 16.78
CA ASP A 412 -3.17 9.93 17.75
C ASP A 412 -3.03 8.47 18.21
N GLN A 413 -3.87 7.57 17.70
CA GLN A 413 -3.93 6.18 18.16
C GLN A 413 -3.10 5.27 17.26
N VAL A 414 -2.05 4.66 17.83
CA VAL A 414 -1.17 3.70 17.15
C VAL A 414 -1.91 2.36 16.95
N ARG A 415 -1.88 1.84 15.72
CA ARG A 415 -2.55 0.62 15.25
C ARG A 415 -1.65 -0.08 14.24
N ASP A 416 -0.90 -1.09 14.67
CA ASP A 416 0.07 -1.76 13.81
C ASP A 416 -0.56 -2.87 13.00
N ASN A 417 -1.01 -2.53 11.79
CA ASN A 417 -1.54 -3.40 10.74
C ASN A 417 -2.80 -4.21 11.10
N LEU A 418 -3.26 -4.10 12.34
CA LEU A 418 -4.46 -4.73 12.86
C LEU A 418 -5.15 -3.80 13.87
N ALA A 419 -6.47 -3.68 13.77
CA ALA A 419 -7.27 -2.89 14.70
C ALA A 419 -8.68 -3.46 14.85
N ARG A 420 -9.34 -3.13 15.97
CA ARG A 420 -10.73 -3.47 16.23
C ARG A 420 -11.60 -2.24 16.17
N LEU A 421 -12.72 -2.34 15.46
CA LEU A 421 -13.80 -1.38 15.45
C LEU A 421 -14.93 -1.90 16.33
N LEU A 422 -15.41 -1.07 17.23
CA LEU A 422 -16.58 -1.37 18.06
C LEU A 422 -17.84 -1.46 17.18
N ALA A 423 -18.93 -1.99 17.74
CA ALA A 423 -20.19 -2.14 17.00
C ALA A 423 -20.76 -0.81 16.48
N ASP A 424 -20.47 0.30 17.16
CA ASP A 424 -20.84 1.65 16.70
C ASP A 424 -19.99 2.12 15.50
N GLY A 425 -18.88 1.44 15.22
CA GLY A 425 -17.92 1.71 14.16
C GLY A 425 -16.75 2.60 14.59
N GLY A 426 -16.67 2.99 15.87
CA GLY A 426 -15.51 3.69 16.41
C GLY A 426 -14.32 2.75 16.63
N LEU A 427 -13.11 3.30 16.58
CA LEU A 427 -11.89 2.55 16.90
C LEU A 427 -11.90 2.16 18.38
N ASP A 428 -11.64 0.88 18.66
CA ASP A 428 -11.54 0.38 20.02
C ASP A 428 -10.28 0.97 20.69
N PRO A 429 -10.43 1.83 21.72
CA PRO A 429 -9.30 2.46 22.39
C PRO A 429 -8.47 1.48 23.22
N ASP A 430 -9.04 0.32 23.59
CA ASP A 430 -8.38 -0.68 24.42
C ASP A 430 -7.62 -1.72 23.58
N TRP A 431 -7.67 -1.61 22.25
CA TRP A 431 -6.91 -2.45 21.34
C TRP A 431 -5.40 -2.24 21.47
N SER A 432 -4.65 -3.31 21.74
CA SER A 432 -3.21 -3.25 22.03
C SER A 432 -2.33 -4.21 21.22
N LEU A 433 -2.92 -5.08 20.40
CA LEU A 433 -2.17 -6.10 19.66
C LEU A 433 -1.48 -5.48 18.44
N ASN A 434 -0.19 -5.79 18.26
CA ASN A 434 0.64 -5.25 17.18
C ASN A 434 1.09 -6.35 16.22
N VAL A 435 1.02 -6.08 14.92
CA VAL A 435 1.55 -6.97 13.88
C VAL A 435 2.62 -6.21 13.10
N ASN A 436 3.84 -6.76 13.03
CA ASN A 436 5.00 -6.06 12.45
C ASN A 436 5.02 -6.00 10.92
N GLY A 437 3.92 -6.37 10.27
CA GLY A 437 3.76 -6.29 8.83
C GLY A 437 2.31 -6.49 8.41
N ASP A 438 2.07 -6.44 7.10
CA ASP A 438 0.72 -6.33 6.56
C ASP A 438 -0.15 -7.54 6.91
N VAL A 439 -1.37 -7.29 7.39
CA VAL A 439 -2.40 -8.33 7.56
C VAL A 439 -3.30 -8.32 6.33
N LEU A 440 -3.23 -9.39 5.52
CA LEU A 440 -3.90 -9.47 4.23
C LEU A 440 -5.23 -10.23 4.28
N SER A 441 -5.39 -11.14 5.24
CA SER A 441 -6.59 -11.95 5.42
C SER A 441 -6.82 -12.25 6.88
N ALA A 442 -8.08 -12.43 7.25
CA ALA A 442 -8.45 -12.92 8.56
C ALA A 442 -9.74 -13.74 8.46
N GLY A 443 -9.97 -14.64 9.42
CA GLY A 443 -11.19 -15.43 9.50
C GLY A 443 -11.52 -15.84 10.93
N THR A 444 -12.78 -15.65 11.32
CA THR A 444 -13.29 -16.05 12.63
C THR A 444 -13.49 -17.56 12.68
N LEU A 445 -12.97 -18.19 13.73
CA LEU A 445 -13.11 -19.61 14.00
C LEU A 445 -14.38 -19.92 14.79
N ALA A 446 -14.76 -21.20 14.82
CA ALA A 446 -15.98 -21.66 15.50
C ALA A 446 -16.00 -21.38 17.02
N ASP A 447 -14.83 -21.24 17.65
CA ASP A 447 -14.70 -20.90 19.06
C ASP A 447 -14.65 -19.39 19.34
N GLY A 448 -14.74 -18.57 18.29
CA GLY A 448 -14.71 -17.10 18.37
C GLY A 448 -13.32 -16.48 18.28
N SER A 449 -12.24 -17.27 18.30
CA SER A 449 -10.89 -16.77 18.00
C SER A 449 -10.74 -16.44 16.51
N VAL A 450 -9.65 -15.77 16.14
CA VAL A 450 -9.41 -15.34 14.75
C VAL A 450 -8.07 -15.88 14.27
N LEU A 451 -8.04 -16.43 13.06
CA LEU A 451 -6.78 -16.61 12.32
C LEU A 451 -6.52 -15.37 11.49
N ILE A 452 -5.28 -14.89 11.50
CA ILE A 452 -4.78 -13.80 10.66
C ILE A 452 -3.65 -14.30 9.77
N GLY A 453 -3.60 -13.81 8.53
CA GLY A 453 -2.65 -14.18 7.51
C GLY A 453 -2.15 -12.97 6.73
N GLY A 454 -0.88 -12.98 6.31
CA GLY A 454 -0.31 -11.83 5.60
C GLY A 454 1.20 -11.87 5.43
N PHE A 455 1.83 -10.70 5.45
CA PHE A 455 3.29 -10.52 5.40
C PHE A 455 3.81 -10.01 6.74
N PHE A 456 3.93 -10.90 7.71
CA PHE A 456 4.44 -10.56 9.03
C PHE A 456 5.32 -11.67 9.59
N SER A 457 6.21 -11.29 10.50
CA SER A 457 7.10 -12.24 11.18
C SER A 457 6.87 -12.29 12.69
N ARG A 458 6.02 -11.39 13.23
CA ARG A 458 5.69 -11.28 14.66
C ARG A 458 4.27 -10.78 14.88
N VAL A 459 3.67 -11.26 15.98
CA VAL A 459 2.49 -10.66 16.60
C VAL A 459 2.86 -10.39 18.06
N ASP A 460 2.85 -9.12 18.44
CA ASP A 460 3.49 -8.59 19.64
C ASP A 460 4.93 -9.13 19.81
N ASP A 461 5.20 -9.70 20.98
CA ASP A 461 6.50 -10.23 21.35
C ASP A 461 6.77 -11.66 20.83
N GLN A 462 5.86 -12.21 20.02
CA GLN A 462 5.91 -13.61 19.63
C GLN A 462 6.23 -13.79 18.13
N PRO A 463 7.21 -14.63 17.77
CA PRO A 463 7.51 -14.93 16.37
C PRO A 463 6.34 -15.68 15.72
N ARG A 464 5.90 -15.21 14.56
CA ARG A 464 4.80 -15.76 13.77
C ARG A 464 5.10 -15.60 12.29
N GLY A 465 5.28 -16.70 11.55
CA GLY A 465 5.57 -16.61 10.12
C GLY A 465 4.29 -16.53 9.29
N ASN A 466 3.86 -15.33 8.90
CA ASN A 466 2.76 -15.06 7.95
C ASN A 466 1.38 -15.66 8.29
N LEU A 467 1.23 -16.32 9.44
CA LEU A 467 0.00 -16.94 9.94
C LEU A 467 0.04 -16.95 11.48
N ALA A 468 -1.06 -16.53 12.11
CA ALA A 468 -1.21 -16.55 13.56
C ALA A 468 -2.66 -16.76 13.96
N ARG A 469 -2.87 -17.34 15.14
CA ARG A 469 -4.16 -17.32 15.84
C ARG A 469 -4.13 -16.29 16.95
N ILE A 470 -5.22 -15.55 17.10
CA ILE A 470 -5.37 -14.49 18.09
C ILE A 470 -6.74 -14.59 18.77
N ASP A 471 -6.79 -14.16 20.03
CA ASP A 471 -8.03 -13.67 20.63
C ASP A 471 -8.22 -12.21 20.19
N ALA A 472 -9.33 -11.92 19.52
CA ALA A 472 -9.69 -10.59 19.03
C ALA A 472 -10.77 -9.91 19.90
N GLY A 473 -11.01 -10.43 21.11
CA GLY A 473 -11.90 -9.80 22.09
C GLY A 473 -11.33 -8.52 22.70
N PRO A 474 -12.01 -7.96 23.74
CA PRO A 474 -11.59 -6.73 24.42
C PRO A 474 -10.23 -6.80 25.15
N SER A 475 -9.62 -7.98 25.24
CA SER A 475 -8.28 -8.17 25.80
C SER A 475 -7.48 -9.00 24.80
N PRO A 476 -7.05 -8.38 23.68
CA PRO A 476 -6.52 -9.13 22.56
C PRO A 476 -5.16 -9.74 22.91
N ALA A 477 -4.92 -10.96 22.43
CA ALA A 477 -3.68 -11.68 22.66
C ALA A 477 -3.38 -12.67 21.54
N ALA A 478 -2.09 -12.85 21.21
CA ALA A 478 -1.67 -13.94 20.36
C ALA A 478 -1.78 -15.28 21.11
N ASP A 479 -2.31 -16.30 20.45
CA ASP A 479 -2.37 -17.68 20.98
C ASP A 479 -0.94 -18.21 21.17
N PRO A 480 -0.47 -18.44 22.42
CA PRO A 480 0.89 -18.88 22.68
C PRO A 480 1.18 -20.31 22.23
N ASP A 481 0.14 -21.14 22.05
CA ASP A 481 0.27 -22.54 21.63
C ASP A 481 0.20 -22.69 20.10
N TRP A 482 -0.07 -21.60 19.37
CA TRP A 482 -0.06 -21.60 17.92
C TRP A 482 1.35 -21.68 17.34
N THR A 483 1.62 -22.72 16.54
CA THR A 483 2.97 -22.99 15.98
C THR A 483 3.01 -22.98 14.45
N ALA A 484 1.86 -23.11 13.78
CA ALA A 484 1.82 -23.13 12.33
C ALA A 484 2.24 -21.79 11.72
N ALA A 485 3.15 -21.86 10.75
CA ALA A 485 3.65 -20.72 9.98
C ALA A 485 3.55 -21.00 8.48
N ALA A 486 3.54 -19.97 7.64
CA ALA A 486 3.59 -20.08 6.19
C ALA A 486 4.87 -19.43 5.65
N ASN A 487 5.51 -20.04 4.64
CA ASN A 487 6.71 -19.49 4.01
C ASN A 487 6.42 -18.42 2.92
N GLY A 488 5.21 -17.89 2.94
CA GLY A 488 4.72 -16.84 2.07
C GLY A 488 3.35 -16.38 2.56
N PRO A 489 2.72 -15.42 1.88
CA PRO A 489 1.51 -14.80 2.39
C PRO A 489 0.32 -15.76 2.32
N VAL A 490 -0.45 -15.77 3.41
CA VAL A 490 -1.79 -16.35 3.47
C VAL A 490 -2.78 -15.23 3.10
N LEU A 491 -3.58 -15.49 2.07
CA LEU A 491 -4.51 -14.53 1.47
C LEU A 491 -5.98 -14.90 1.70
N VAL A 492 -6.23 -16.14 2.12
CA VAL A 492 -7.58 -16.66 2.36
C VAL A 492 -7.53 -17.50 3.62
N ILE A 493 -8.49 -17.25 4.50
CA ILE A 493 -8.73 -18.00 5.73
C ILE A 493 -10.23 -18.24 5.79
N GLU A 494 -10.63 -19.49 5.89
CA GLU A 494 -12.04 -19.87 5.84
C GLU A 494 -12.30 -21.02 6.82
N GLN A 495 -13.16 -20.80 7.81
CA GLN A 495 -13.57 -21.83 8.78
C GLN A 495 -14.27 -22.98 8.06
N ASP A 496 -13.86 -24.24 8.28
CA ASP A 496 -14.54 -25.39 7.68
C ASP A 496 -15.97 -25.46 8.22
N ALA A 497 -16.95 -25.37 7.32
CA ALA A 497 -18.36 -25.31 7.67
C ALA A 497 -18.91 -26.69 8.11
N LEU A 498 -18.17 -27.77 7.85
CA LEU A 498 -18.52 -29.14 8.20
C LEU A 498 -17.74 -29.65 9.42
N ASP A 499 -16.68 -28.96 9.84
CA ASP A 499 -15.85 -29.33 10.98
C ASP A 499 -15.38 -28.09 11.75
N SER A 500 -15.95 -27.87 12.94
CA SER A 500 -15.66 -26.72 13.79
C SER A 500 -14.22 -26.65 14.29
N ASP A 501 -13.45 -27.73 14.20
CA ASP A 501 -12.04 -27.77 14.61
C ASP A 501 -11.08 -27.65 13.41
N ARG A 502 -11.58 -27.22 12.25
CA ARG A 502 -10.78 -27.11 11.03
C ARG A 502 -10.96 -25.76 10.35
N ALA A 503 -9.89 -25.26 9.75
CA ALA A 503 -9.95 -24.09 8.87
C ALA A 503 -9.08 -24.31 7.64
N TYR A 504 -9.53 -23.80 6.50
CA TYR A 504 -8.75 -23.72 5.27
C TYR A 504 -7.89 -22.46 5.29
N VAL A 505 -6.65 -22.60 4.84
CA VAL A 505 -5.77 -21.47 4.54
C VAL A 505 -5.25 -21.61 3.12
N ALA A 506 -5.20 -20.50 2.38
CA ALA A 506 -4.65 -20.49 1.03
C ALA A 506 -4.00 -19.16 0.68
N GLY A 507 -3.17 -19.15 -0.37
CA GLY A 507 -2.51 -17.92 -0.81
C GLY A 507 -1.33 -18.18 -1.74
N SER A 508 -0.24 -17.45 -1.50
CA SER A 508 1.00 -17.52 -2.30
C SER A 508 2.16 -18.22 -1.58
N PHE A 509 1.93 -18.79 -0.39
CA PHE A 509 2.87 -19.68 0.29
C PHE A 509 3.07 -20.98 -0.48
N SER A 510 4.24 -21.61 -0.37
CA SER A 510 4.50 -22.94 -0.96
C SER A 510 4.48 -24.06 0.07
N GLN A 511 4.59 -23.71 1.35
CA GLN A 511 4.56 -24.65 2.45
C GLN A 511 3.96 -24.00 3.71
N ILE A 512 3.18 -24.79 4.45
CA ILE A 512 2.94 -24.53 5.88
C ILE A 512 4.07 -25.20 6.66
N ILE A 513 4.83 -24.40 7.39
CA ILE A 513 5.90 -24.84 8.27
C ILE A 513 5.27 -25.24 9.60
N THR A 514 5.43 -26.51 9.94
CA THR A 514 5.18 -27.08 11.27
C THR A 514 6.38 -27.95 11.64
N ASP A 515 6.40 -28.53 12.83
CA ASP A 515 7.41 -29.51 13.23
C ASP A 515 7.40 -30.79 12.37
N LEU A 516 6.43 -30.94 11.46
CA LEU A 516 6.30 -32.06 10.53
C LEU A 516 6.77 -31.70 9.10
N PRO A 517 7.65 -32.50 8.47
CA PRO A 517 8.42 -32.08 7.29
C PRO A 517 7.70 -31.90 5.93
N HIS A 518 6.35 -31.97 5.81
CA HIS A 518 5.74 -32.31 4.49
C HIS A 518 4.40 -31.65 4.09
N ALA A 519 4.12 -30.41 4.47
CA ALA A 519 2.90 -29.70 4.06
C ALA A 519 3.09 -28.82 2.80
N ARG A 520 3.05 -29.39 1.58
CA ARG A 520 3.35 -28.67 0.32
C ARG A 520 2.09 -28.28 -0.48
N GLY A 521 1.96 -27.01 -0.81
CA GLY A 521 0.88 -26.50 -1.69
C GLY A 521 0.49 -25.06 -1.38
N ARG A 522 -0.29 -24.43 -2.27
CA ARG A 522 -0.85 -23.07 -2.09
C ARG A 522 -2.11 -23.03 -1.21
N MET A 523 -2.50 -24.17 -0.63
CA MET A 523 -3.68 -24.37 0.19
C MET A 523 -3.45 -25.51 1.19
N ALA A 524 -3.98 -25.39 2.40
CA ALA A 524 -3.96 -26.42 3.44
C ALA A 524 -5.25 -26.35 4.28
N ARG A 525 -5.56 -27.45 4.99
CA ARG A 525 -6.59 -27.47 6.04
C ARG A 525 -5.91 -27.78 7.36
N LEU A 526 -6.11 -26.90 8.34
CA LEU A 526 -5.42 -26.90 9.63
C LEU A 526 -6.35 -27.33 10.74
N ILE A 527 -5.81 -28.02 11.74
CA ILE A 527 -6.47 -28.33 13.00
C ILE A 527 -6.36 -27.11 13.91
N THR A 528 -7.48 -26.49 14.27
CA THR A 528 -7.47 -25.21 14.99
C THR A 528 -7.20 -25.37 16.48
N SER A 529 -7.47 -26.54 17.06
CA SER A 529 -7.25 -26.83 18.48
C SER A 529 -5.85 -27.31 18.87
N ASP A 530 -4.96 -27.62 17.91
CA ASP A 530 -3.66 -28.27 18.17
C ASP A 530 -2.43 -27.44 17.75
N GLY A 531 -2.60 -26.13 17.64
CA GLY A 531 -1.53 -25.22 17.21
C GLY A 531 -1.39 -25.10 15.69
N GLY A 532 -2.34 -25.63 14.91
CA GLY A 532 -2.44 -25.41 13.47
C GLY A 532 -1.86 -26.55 12.63
N THR A 533 -1.85 -27.78 13.12
CA THR A 533 -1.28 -28.92 12.37
C THR A 533 -2.09 -29.16 11.09
N PRO A 534 -1.45 -29.28 9.91
CA PRO A 534 -2.16 -29.66 8.69
C PRO A 534 -2.69 -31.10 8.77
N ASP A 535 -3.94 -31.34 8.38
CA ASP A 535 -4.53 -32.69 8.37
C ASP A 535 -4.25 -33.47 7.07
N ALA A 536 -4.88 -34.64 6.89
CA ALA A 536 -4.70 -35.51 5.73
C ALA A 536 -5.32 -34.97 4.41
N PHE A 537 -5.85 -33.75 4.39
CA PHE A 537 -5.99 -32.99 3.13
C PHE A 537 -4.61 -32.57 2.60
N ASN A 538 -3.57 -32.68 3.45
CA ASN A 538 -2.19 -32.36 3.18
C ASN A 538 -1.18 -33.49 3.53
N PRO A 539 -1.27 -34.72 2.99
CA PRO A 539 -0.23 -35.73 3.14
C PRO A 539 0.55 -35.82 1.82
N ALA A 540 1.69 -35.13 1.73
CA ALA A 540 2.66 -35.43 0.69
C ALA A 540 3.18 -36.85 0.90
N ILE A 541 2.76 -37.77 0.03
CA ILE A 541 3.55 -38.79 -0.69
C ILE A 541 2.55 -39.58 -1.56
N ASP A 542 2.64 -39.37 -2.88
CA ASP A 542 2.04 -40.16 -3.97
C ASP A 542 0.63 -39.82 -4.57
N ILE A 543 0.07 -38.61 -4.31
CA ILE A 543 -1.13 -37.95 -4.93
C ILE A 543 -2.49 -38.57 -4.51
N PRO A 544 -3.47 -37.77 -3.97
CA PRO A 544 -4.04 -36.56 -4.55
C PRO A 544 -3.84 -35.28 -3.72
N ASN A 545 -2.88 -34.47 -4.16
CA ASN A 545 -2.68 -33.07 -3.76
C ASN A 545 -3.68 -32.17 -4.52
N PRO A 546 -4.36 -31.19 -3.90
CA PRO A 546 -5.10 -30.16 -4.63
C PRO A 546 -4.19 -29.32 -5.55
N GLY A 547 -2.89 -29.26 -5.26
CA GLY A 547 -1.79 -28.85 -6.13
C GLY A 547 -2.11 -27.73 -7.10
N PHE A 548 -2.11 -26.49 -6.60
CA PHE A 548 -2.24 -25.30 -7.44
C PHE A 548 -0.86 -24.84 -7.92
N GLU A 549 -0.74 -24.61 -9.21
CA GLU A 549 0.49 -24.11 -9.84
C GLU A 549 0.85 -22.68 -9.38
N ALA A 550 -0.15 -21.86 -9.09
CA ALA A 550 -0.01 -20.45 -8.73
C ALA A 550 -1.00 -20.06 -7.61
N GLN A 551 -0.96 -18.78 -7.24
CA GLN A 551 -1.74 -18.19 -6.14
C GLN A 551 -3.22 -18.60 -6.15
N VAL A 552 -3.72 -18.95 -4.96
CA VAL A 552 -5.15 -19.04 -4.64
C VAL A 552 -5.60 -17.70 -4.08
N ASN A 553 -6.71 -17.18 -4.60
CA ASN A 553 -7.24 -15.86 -4.26
C ASN A 553 -8.47 -15.93 -3.36
N ASP A 554 -9.27 -16.99 -3.45
CA ASP A 554 -10.48 -17.13 -2.65
C ASP A 554 -10.95 -18.58 -2.55
N ILE A 555 -11.72 -18.88 -1.51
CA ILE A 555 -12.33 -20.18 -1.23
C ILE A 555 -13.79 -19.96 -0.85
N LEU A 556 -14.69 -20.77 -1.42
CA LEU A 556 -16.09 -20.74 -1.06
C LEU A 556 -16.60 -22.15 -0.76
N GLN A 557 -17.22 -22.32 0.40
CA GLN A 557 -17.93 -23.53 0.76
C GLN A 557 -19.42 -23.41 0.46
N LEU A 558 -19.99 -24.42 -0.21
CA LEU A 558 -21.44 -24.58 -0.36
C LEU A 558 -21.87 -25.92 0.27
N PRO A 559 -22.07 -25.98 1.60
CA PRO A 559 -22.32 -27.22 2.34
C PRO A 559 -23.55 -27.99 1.86
N ALA A 560 -24.62 -27.29 1.46
CA ALA A 560 -25.84 -27.90 0.94
C ALA A 560 -25.60 -28.75 -0.32
N SER A 561 -24.65 -28.32 -1.15
CA SER A 561 -24.23 -29.04 -2.37
C SER A 561 -23.06 -30.01 -2.13
N GLY A 562 -22.45 -29.99 -0.94
CA GLY A 562 -21.25 -30.76 -0.62
C GLY A 562 -20.03 -30.36 -1.45
N LYS A 563 -19.90 -29.06 -1.76
CA LYS A 563 -18.82 -28.52 -2.60
C LYS A 563 -17.97 -27.49 -1.88
N LEU A 564 -16.69 -27.49 -2.24
CA LEU A 564 -15.72 -26.46 -1.94
C LEU A 564 -15.15 -25.94 -3.27
N TYR A 565 -15.31 -24.66 -3.54
CA TYR A 565 -14.77 -23.99 -4.72
C TYR A 565 -13.52 -23.22 -4.34
N VAL A 566 -12.54 -23.25 -5.22
CA VAL A 566 -11.26 -22.56 -5.03
C VAL A 566 -11.01 -21.71 -6.27
N ALA A 567 -10.74 -20.43 -6.07
CA ALA A 567 -10.44 -19.46 -7.11
C ALA A 567 -8.97 -19.03 -7.06
N GLY A 568 -8.40 -18.66 -8.20
CA GLY A 568 -7.02 -18.16 -8.23
C GLY A 568 -6.52 -17.73 -9.60
N VAL A 569 -5.20 -17.57 -9.68
CA VAL A 569 -4.44 -17.19 -10.89
C VAL A 569 -3.92 -18.42 -11.65
N TYR A 570 -4.06 -19.61 -11.08
CA TYR A 570 -3.51 -20.85 -11.61
C TYR A 570 -4.16 -21.29 -12.93
N THR A 571 -3.38 -22.01 -13.74
CA THR A 571 -3.88 -22.67 -14.95
C THR A 571 -4.15 -24.16 -14.74
N GLN A 572 -3.57 -24.74 -13.69
CA GLN A 572 -3.72 -26.14 -13.32
C GLN A 572 -4.02 -26.29 -11.82
N ALA A 573 -4.89 -27.25 -11.51
CA ALA A 573 -5.19 -27.73 -10.17
C ALA A 573 -5.20 -29.26 -10.17
N ALA A 574 -4.57 -29.89 -9.19
CA ALA A 574 -4.39 -31.34 -9.09
C ALA A 574 -3.83 -31.98 -10.39
N GLY A 575 -2.93 -31.27 -11.08
CA GLY A 575 -2.34 -31.72 -12.35
C GLY A 575 -3.29 -31.72 -13.55
N GLN A 576 -4.51 -31.17 -13.41
CA GLN A 576 -5.47 -31.02 -14.49
C GLN A 576 -5.65 -29.54 -14.86
N ASN A 577 -5.91 -29.26 -16.15
CA ASN A 577 -6.20 -27.91 -16.61
C ASN A 577 -7.48 -27.39 -15.95
N ARG A 578 -7.33 -26.38 -15.10
CA ARG A 578 -8.40 -25.68 -14.37
C ARG A 578 -8.02 -24.21 -14.36
N LEU A 579 -8.54 -23.45 -15.32
CA LEU A 579 -8.22 -22.04 -15.46
C LEU A 579 -8.99 -21.25 -14.39
N GLY A 580 -8.27 -20.84 -13.35
CA GLY A 580 -8.73 -19.91 -12.31
C GLY A 580 -9.84 -20.40 -11.36
N LEU A 581 -10.51 -21.52 -11.63
CA LEU A 581 -11.59 -22.05 -10.78
C LEU A 581 -11.58 -23.58 -10.75
N ALA A 582 -11.49 -24.15 -9.54
CA ALA A 582 -11.54 -25.59 -9.27
C ALA A 582 -12.62 -25.90 -8.23
N ALA A 583 -13.02 -27.17 -8.14
CA ALA A 583 -13.98 -27.63 -7.14
C ALA A 583 -13.53 -28.94 -6.48
N PHE A 584 -13.98 -29.15 -5.26
CA PHE A 584 -13.78 -30.35 -4.45
C PHE A 584 -15.11 -30.83 -3.89
N ASN A 585 -15.27 -32.14 -3.76
CA ASN A 585 -16.38 -32.77 -3.05
C ASN A 585 -16.03 -32.88 -1.57
N THR A 586 -16.93 -32.42 -0.70
CA THR A 586 -16.73 -32.40 0.77
C THR A 586 -17.66 -33.35 1.53
N ALA A 587 -18.62 -33.99 0.85
CA ALA A 587 -19.65 -34.83 1.47
C ALA A 587 -19.12 -36.07 2.23
N ASP A 588 -17.88 -36.52 1.97
CA ASP A 588 -17.28 -37.73 2.54
C ASP A 588 -16.17 -37.43 3.58
N GLY A 589 -16.11 -36.20 4.11
CA GLY A 589 -15.11 -35.77 5.10
C GLY A 589 -13.91 -35.04 4.48
N LEU A 590 -12.84 -35.75 4.11
CA LEU A 590 -11.66 -35.13 3.50
C LEU A 590 -11.97 -34.66 2.07
N PRO A 591 -11.79 -33.36 1.74
CA PRO A 591 -12.16 -32.85 0.42
C PRO A 591 -11.42 -33.56 -0.72
N GLN A 592 -12.16 -34.00 -1.73
CA GLN A 592 -11.63 -34.72 -2.89
C GLN A 592 -11.79 -33.90 -4.16
N PHE A 593 -10.73 -33.79 -4.96
CA PHE A 593 -10.75 -33.01 -6.20
C PHE A 593 -11.87 -33.47 -7.15
N ASP A 594 -12.73 -32.56 -7.58
CA ASP A 594 -13.79 -32.84 -8.53
C ASP A 594 -13.28 -32.71 -9.97
N GLY A 595 -12.79 -33.83 -10.51
CA GLY A 595 -12.36 -33.93 -11.89
C GLY A 595 -13.44 -33.65 -12.93
N SER A 596 -14.73 -33.68 -12.57
CA SER A 596 -15.84 -33.44 -13.50
C SER A 596 -16.17 -31.95 -13.66
N PHE A 597 -15.79 -31.12 -12.69
CA PHE A 597 -16.04 -29.68 -12.74
C PHE A 597 -14.94 -28.97 -13.55
N ASN A 598 -15.35 -28.24 -14.60
CA ASN A 598 -14.46 -27.37 -15.37
C ASN A 598 -15.21 -26.13 -15.88
N ALA A 599 -15.10 -25.02 -15.16
CA ALA A 599 -15.71 -23.75 -15.56
C ALA A 599 -14.98 -23.04 -16.72
N ASN A 600 -13.70 -23.38 -16.93
CA ASN A 600 -12.83 -22.80 -17.95
C ASN A 600 -12.91 -21.26 -18.03
N ALA A 601 -12.60 -20.58 -16.92
CA ALA A 601 -12.71 -19.13 -16.80
C ALA A 601 -11.71 -18.35 -17.67
N ASN A 602 -10.87 -18.99 -18.49
CA ASN A 602 -9.89 -18.40 -19.41
C ASN A 602 -8.90 -17.34 -18.86
N ASN A 603 -8.99 -16.95 -17.60
CA ASN A 603 -8.11 -16.03 -16.87
C ASN A 603 -8.38 -16.14 -15.35
N SER A 604 -7.69 -15.34 -14.55
CA SER A 604 -7.76 -15.31 -13.09
C SER A 604 -9.17 -15.04 -12.55
N VAL A 605 -9.55 -15.77 -11.51
CA VAL A 605 -10.72 -15.49 -10.67
C VAL A 605 -10.20 -14.99 -9.31
N TRP A 606 -10.79 -13.89 -8.83
CA TRP A 606 -10.32 -13.17 -7.64
C TRP A 606 -11.24 -13.29 -6.45
N VAL A 607 -12.55 -13.40 -6.67
CA VAL A 607 -13.54 -13.45 -5.59
C VAL A 607 -14.72 -14.34 -5.95
N LEU A 608 -15.23 -15.04 -4.94
CA LEU A 608 -16.39 -15.90 -4.93
C LEU A 608 -17.37 -15.37 -3.86
N GLN A 609 -18.67 -15.43 -4.13
CA GLN A 609 -19.69 -15.03 -3.16
C GLN A 609 -20.86 -16.00 -3.25
N ASP A 610 -21.22 -16.64 -2.12
CA ASP A 610 -22.43 -17.46 -2.04
C ASP A 610 -23.64 -16.65 -2.51
N ALA A 611 -24.49 -17.24 -3.34
CA ALA A 611 -25.75 -16.64 -3.76
C ALA A 611 -26.89 -16.78 -2.72
N GLY A 612 -26.67 -17.56 -1.66
CA GLY A 612 -27.62 -17.80 -0.57
C GLY A 612 -28.71 -18.82 -0.90
N ASP A 613 -28.62 -19.47 -2.08
CA ASP A 613 -29.54 -20.54 -2.51
C ASP A 613 -28.96 -21.95 -2.29
N GLY A 614 -27.73 -22.05 -1.79
CA GLY A 614 -27.03 -23.30 -1.48
C GLY A 614 -26.45 -24.06 -2.69
N GLU A 615 -26.69 -23.57 -3.91
CA GLU A 615 -26.25 -24.22 -5.16
C GLU A 615 -25.46 -23.29 -6.08
N SER A 616 -25.68 -21.98 -5.99
CA SER A 616 -25.14 -20.97 -6.89
C SER A 616 -24.22 -20.02 -6.17
N PHE A 617 -23.35 -19.37 -6.94
CA PHE A 617 -22.44 -18.36 -6.42
C PHE A 617 -22.05 -17.35 -7.49
N TYR A 618 -21.70 -16.14 -7.08
CA TYR A 618 -21.16 -15.11 -7.95
C TYR A 618 -19.64 -15.23 -8.03
N ILE A 619 -19.08 -14.88 -9.18
CA ILE A 619 -17.64 -14.85 -9.40
C ILE A 619 -17.21 -13.51 -10.01
N GLY A 620 -16.06 -13.02 -9.55
CA GLY A 620 -15.40 -11.81 -10.03
C GLY A 620 -13.95 -12.07 -10.41
N GLY A 621 -13.45 -11.44 -11.47
CA GLY A 621 -12.04 -11.57 -11.85
C GLY A 621 -11.67 -10.94 -13.19
N GLU A 622 -10.72 -11.55 -13.90
CA GLU A 622 -10.18 -11.05 -15.18
C GLU A 622 -10.65 -11.86 -16.40
N PHE A 623 -11.56 -12.79 -16.17
CA PHE A 623 -12.08 -13.68 -17.20
C PHE A 623 -12.94 -12.96 -18.23
N THR A 624 -12.89 -13.46 -19.45
CA THR A 624 -13.73 -13.00 -20.58
C THR A 624 -14.63 -14.11 -21.12
N SER A 625 -14.52 -15.32 -20.58
CA SER A 625 -15.36 -16.46 -20.91
C SER A 625 -15.56 -17.34 -19.67
N LEU A 626 -16.75 -17.91 -19.52
CA LEU A 626 -17.04 -18.94 -18.52
C LEU A 626 -18.01 -19.95 -19.12
N LEU A 627 -17.77 -21.25 -18.92
CA LEU A 627 -18.61 -22.33 -19.45
C LEU A 627 -18.88 -22.21 -20.96
N GLY A 628 -17.90 -21.71 -21.72
CA GLY A 628 -18.00 -21.48 -23.17
C GLY A 628 -18.86 -20.29 -23.59
N GLN A 629 -19.34 -19.46 -22.66
CA GLN A 629 -20.10 -18.24 -22.92
C GLN A 629 -19.25 -17.00 -22.65
N THR A 630 -19.43 -15.95 -23.45
CA THR A 630 -18.77 -14.66 -23.20
C THR A 630 -19.24 -14.06 -21.89
N ARG A 631 -18.30 -13.67 -21.05
CA ARG A 631 -18.53 -12.92 -19.81
C ARG A 631 -17.54 -11.75 -19.77
N THR A 632 -17.75 -10.77 -18.92
CA THR A 632 -16.78 -9.67 -18.80
C THR A 632 -16.56 -9.40 -17.33
N ARG A 633 -15.66 -10.20 -16.74
CA ARG A 633 -15.16 -10.08 -15.36
C ARG A 633 -16.15 -10.39 -14.24
N LEU A 634 -17.44 -10.53 -14.53
CA LEU A 634 -18.49 -10.97 -13.60
C LEU A 634 -19.32 -12.11 -14.20
N ALA A 635 -19.72 -13.07 -13.37
CA ALA A 635 -20.69 -14.10 -13.71
C ALA A 635 -21.35 -14.69 -12.45
N LYS A 636 -22.47 -15.41 -12.62
CA LYS A 636 -23.09 -16.26 -11.59
C LYS A 636 -23.03 -17.70 -12.02
N VAL A 637 -22.36 -18.59 -11.29
CA VAL A 637 -22.29 -20.04 -11.55
C VAL A 637 -23.45 -20.75 -10.85
N GLY A 638 -24.04 -21.76 -11.49
CA GLY A 638 -25.21 -22.47 -10.96
C GLY A 638 -26.52 -21.94 -11.55
N ASN A 639 -27.54 -21.76 -10.72
CA ASN A 639 -28.87 -21.32 -11.14
C ASN A 639 -28.84 -19.86 -11.64
N GLY A 640 -29.50 -19.60 -12.77
CA GLY A 640 -29.57 -18.26 -13.36
C GLY A 640 -28.35 -17.81 -14.18
N PHE A 641 -27.37 -18.70 -14.44
CA PHE A 641 -26.13 -18.37 -15.17
C PHE A 641 -26.36 -17.64 -16.51
N ALA A 642 -27.42 -17.98 -17.26
CA ALA A 642 -27.69 -17.38 -18.56
C ALA A 642 -28.28 -15.95 -18.48
N GLN A 643 -28.93 -15.60 -17.38
CA GLN A 643 -29.66 -14.33 -17.22
C GLN A 643 -28.78 -13.24 -16.60
N TRP A 644 -27.84 -13.63 -15.74
CA TRP A 644 -26.98 -12.72 -15.00
C TRP A 644 -25.72 -12.37 -15.81
N THR A 645 -25.77 -11.26 -16.56
CA THR A 645 -24.68 -10.84 -17.50
C THR A 645 -24.11 -9.43 -17.25
N PRO A 646 -23.84 -9.02 -16.00
CA PRO A 646 -23.21 -7.73 -15.73
C PRO A 646 -21.76 -7.66 -16.23
N THR A 647 -21.25 -6.45 -16.39
CA THR A 647 -19.92 -6.18 -16.97
C THR A 647 -19.16 -5.10 -16.22
N THR A 648 -17.83 -5.21 -16.17
CA THR A 648 -16.94 -4.17 -15.60
C THR A 648 -15.74 -3.86 -16.50
N THR A 649 -15.17 -2.65 -16.40
CA THR A 649 -13.94 -2.27 -17.13
C THR A 649 -12.64 -2.69 -16.44
N GLY A 650 -12.68 -2.96 -15.13
CA GLY A 650 -11.57 -3.43 -14.31
C GLY A 650 -11.98 -4.64 -13.46
N THR A 651 -11.04 -5.18 -12.69
CA THR A 651 -11.16 -6.43 -11.94
C THR A 651 -12.03 -6.26 -10.69
N PRO A 652 -13.15 -6.98 -10.57
CA PRO A 652 -13.82 -7.17 -9.29
C PRO A 652 -12.99 -8.10 -8.41
N VAL A 653 -12.75 -7.70 -7.17
CA VAL A 653 -11.95 -8.46 -6.18
C VAL A 653 -12.66 -8.60 -4.82
N ALA A 654 -13.81 -7.94 -4.64
CA ALA A 654 -14.64 -8.07 -3.45
C ALA A 654 -16.12 -8.15 -3.84
N MET A 655 -16.91 -8.95 -3.13
CA MET A 655 -18.35 -9.02 -3.28
C MET A 655 -18.99 -9.29 -1.93
N ALA A 656 -20.19 -8.75 -1.71
CA ALA A 656 -20.98 -9.05 -0.52
C ALA A 656 -22.47 -8.96 -0.81
N LEU A 657 -23.24 -9.96 -0.40
CA LEU A 657 -24.70 -9.91 -0.45
C LEU A 657 -25.26 -9.11 0.72
N ASP A 658 -26.30 -8.33 0.46
CA ASP A 658 -26.95 -7.51 1.48
C ASP A 658 -28.16 -8.17 2.17
N GLY A 659 -28.45 -9.43 1.81
CA GLY A 659 -29.60 -10.19 2.32
C GLY A 659 -30.97 -9.70 1.85
N ASN A 660 -31.04 -8.61 1.08
CA ASN A 660 -32.25 -7.96 0.59
C ASN A 660 -32.34 -7.95 -0.94
N GLY A 661 -31.58 -8.83 -1.61
CA GLY A 661 -31.57 -8.98 -3.06
C GLY A 661 -30.55 -8.10 -3.79
N GLY A 662 -29.66 -7.39 -3.07
CA GLY A 662 -28.54 -6.67 -3.65
C GLY A 662 -27.20 -7.40 -3.48
N LEU A 663 -26.33 -7.24 -4.47
CA LEU A 663 -24.94 -7.66 -4.46
C LEU A 663 -24.04 -6.43 -4.58
N PHE A 664 -23.27 -6.12 -3.55
CA PHE A 664 -22.18 -5.16 -3.64
C PHE A 664 -21.01 -5.78 -4.38
N VAL A 665 -20.38 -5.00 -5.24
CA VAL A 665 -19.20 -5.40 -6.03
C VAL A 665 -18.13 -4.33 -5.86
N GLY A 666 -16.95 -4.75 -5.40
CA GLY A 666 -15.78 -3.94 -5.16
C GLY A 666 -14.60 -4.34 -6.06
N GLY A 667 -13.75 -3.37 -6.44
CA GLY A 667 -12.47 -3.65 -7.09
C GLY A 667 -11.86 -2.46 -7.83
N THR A 668 -11.21 -2.72 -8.97
CA THR A 668 -10.45 -1.69 -9.73
C THR A 668 -11.23 -1.01 -10.86
N PHE A 669 -12.48 -1.45 -11.09
CA PHE A 669 -13.27 -0.99 -12.23
C PHE A 669 -13.65 0.50 -12.13
N LEU A 670 -13.85 1.14 -13.29
CA LEU A 670 -14.36 2.52 -13.37
C LEU A 670 -15.80 2.57 -13.87
N ASN A 671 -16.25 1.52 -14.55
CA ASN A 671 -17.62 1.37 -15.00
C ASN A 671 -18.17 0.00 -14.60
N LEU A 672 -19.44 -0.02 -14.21
CA LEU A 672 -20.26 -1.21 -13.96
C LEU A 672 -21.50 -1.10 -14.86
N ASN A 673 -21.74 -2.11 -15.69
CA ASN A 673 -22.80 -2.11 -16.71
C ASN A 673 -22.77 -0.86 -17.62
N SER A 674 -21.56 -0.47 -18.06
CA SER A 674 -21.30 0.73 -18.87
C SER A 674 -21.65 2.08 -18.22
N VAL A 675 -22.06 2.09 -16.96
CA VAL A 675 -22.30 3.31 -16.17
C VAL A 675 -21.08 3.57 -15.30
N SER A 676 -20.67 4.84 -15.18
CA SER A 676 -19.56 5.22 -14.30
C SER A 676 -19.89 4.91 -12.85
N ARG A 677 -19.17 3.93 -12.31
CA ARG A 677 -19.24 3.44 -10.93
C ARG A 677 -17.82 3.05 -10.58
N ALA A 678 -17.10 3.98 -9.98
CA ALA A 678 -15.68 3.79 -9.71
C ALA A 678 -15.53 2.93 -8.45
N ARG A 679 -14.95 1.74 -8.64
CA ARG A 679 -14.49 0.76 -7.64
C ARG A 679 -15.53 0.11 -6.75
N LEU A 680 -16.71 0.70 -6.61
CA LEU A 680 -17.79 0.17 -5.80
C LEU A 680 -19.14 0.44 -6.47
N GLY A 681 -19.96 -0.60 -6.56
CA GLY A 681 -21.32 -0.53 -7.07
C GLY A 681 -22.20 -1.61 -6.46
N ARG A 682 -23.51 -1.53 -6.71
CA ARG A 682 -24.51 -2.50 -6.25
C ARG A 682 -25.31 -2.99 -7.45
N LEU A 683 -25.48 -4.30 -7.55
CA LEU A 683 -26.29 -4.96 -8.56
C LEU A 683 -27.50 -5.62 -7.90
N ASP A 684 -28.58 -5.79 -8.65
CA ASP A 684 -29.61 -6.76 -8.29
C ASP A 684 -29.03 -8.19 -8.39
N ALA A 685 -29.17 -8.96 -7.31
CA ALA A 685 -28.63 -10.30 -7.23
C ALA A 685 -29.36 -11.29 -8.16
N GLY A 686 -30.63 -11.04 -8.46
CA GLY A 686 -31.46 -11.87 -9.33
C GLY A 686 -31.13 -11.70 -10.80
N ASP A 687 -31.12 -10.46 -11.30
CA ASP A 687 -31.00 -10.17 -12.73
C ASP A 687 -29.71 -9.45 -13.16
N GLY A 688 -28.91 -8.95 -12.21
CA GLY A 688 -27.64 -8.27 -12.48
C GLY A 688 -27.79 -6.85 -12.99
N SER A 689 -28.99 -6.27 -12.91
CA SER A 689 -29.23 -4.86 -13.21
C SER A 689 -28.51 -3.96 -12.20
N LEU A 690 -28.08 -2.78 -12.66
CA LEU A 690 -27.35 -1.83 -11.81
C LEU A 690 -28.33 -1.06 -10.93
N ASP A 691 -28.05 -1.01 -9.62
CA ASP A 691 -28.65 -0.03 -8.73
C ASP A 691 -28.03 1.34 -9.02
N THR A 692 -28.76 2.17 -9.77
CA THR A 692 -28.29 3.50 -10.14
C THR A 692 -28.31 4.49 -8.97
N GLY A 693 -29.00 4.19 -7.87
CA GLY A 693 -29.04 5.04 -6.68
C GLY A 693 -27.77 4.95 -5.83
N PHE A 694 -27.03 3.86 -5.94
CA PHE A 694 -25.79 3.67 -5.19
C PHE A 694 -24.56 4.12 -6.00
N ASN A 695 -23.98 5.25 -5.60
CA ASN A 695 -22.71 5.74 -6.13
C ASN A 695 -21.91 6.49 -5.04
N PRO A 696 -21.08 5.77 -4.27
CA PRO A 696 -20.32 6.37 -3.17
C PRO A 696 -19.15 7.25 -3.61
N GLY A 697 -18.77 7.21 -4.90
CA GLY A 697 -17.74 8.10 -5.47
C GLY A 697 -16.35 7.91 -4.85
N LEU A 698 -15.88 6.67 -4.70
CA LEU A 698 -14.57 6.37 -4.12
C LEU A 698 -13.41 6.83 -5.03
N ALA A 699 -12.48 7.65 -4.51
CA ALA A 699 -11.40 8.28 -5.28
C ALA A 699 -10.14 8.63 -4.47
N PRO A 700 -8.90 8.51 -5.03
CA PRO A 700 -8.38 7.42 -5.87
C PRO A 700 -8.35 6.08 -5.08
N GLY A 701 -7.63 5.02 -5.49
CA GLY A 701 -7.58 3.71 -4.79
C GLY A 701 -8.73 2.70 -5.03
N LEU A 702 -8.49 1.42 -4.76
CA LEU A 702 -9.42 0.31 -5.06
C LEU A 702 -10.10 -0.25 -3.80
N VAL A 703 -11.11 -1.11 -3.95
CA VAL A 703 -11.78 -1.82 -2.86
C VAL A 703 -11.27 -3.25 -2.77
N TRP A 704 -10.76 -3.65 -1.61
CA TRP A 704 -10.20 -4.99 -1.34
C TRP A 704 -11.18 -5.92 -0.66
N ASP A 705 -12.03 -5.40 0.22
CA ASP A 705 -12.96 -6.22 0.98
C ASP A 705 -14.25 -5.45 1.31
N LEU A 706 -15.34 -6.19 1.48
CA LEU A 706 -16.67 -5.69 1.76
C LEU A 706 -17.29 -6.54 2.86
N SER A 707 -17.75 -5.89 3.93
CA SER A 707 -18.49 -6.56 4.99
C SER A 707 -19.87 -5.94 5.13
N VAL A 708 -20.89 -6.79 5.14
CA VAL A 708 -22.28 -6.36 5.36
C VAL A 708 -22.78 -6.90 6.68
N SER A 709 -23.26 -6.00 7.52
CA SER A 709 -23.97 -6.31 8.77
C SER A 709 -25.36 -5.67 8.73
N PRO A 710 -26.29 -6.06 9.64
CA PRO A 710 -27.61 -5.46 9.68
C PRO A 710 -27.52 -3.93 9.78
N GLY A 711 -27.93 -3.25 8.72
CA GLY A 711 -27.96 -1.79 8.66
C GLY A 711 -26.66 -1.11 8.25
N ARG A 712 -25.60 -1.84 7.86
CA ARG A 712 -24.31 -1.24 7.51
C ARG A 712 -23.51 -2.04 6.47
N LEU A 713 -22.92 -1.33 5.53
CA LEU A 713 -21.84 -1.78 4.65
C LEU A 713 -20.53 -1.14 5.11
N LEU A 714 -19.51 -1.96 5.39
CA LEU A 714 -18.13 -1.53 5.53
C LEU A 714 -17.36 -1.85 4.27
N VAL A 715 -16.47 -0.94 3.90
CA VAL A 715 -15.67 -1.01 2.67
C VAL A 715 -14.22 -0.77 3.05
N ALA A 716 -13.37 -1.75 2.76
CA ALA A 716 -11.93 -1.67 2.95
C ALA A 716 -11.22 -1.54 1.60
N GLY A 717 -10.15 -0.75 1.55
CA GLY A 717 -9.41 -0.54 0.32
C GLY A 717 -8.17 0.34 0.47
N SER A 718 -7.73 0.88 -0.65
CA SER A 718 -6.65 1.89 -0.73
C SER A 718 -7.16 3.27 -1.13
N PHE A 719 -8.48 3.49 -1.01
CA PHE A 719 -9.10 4.75 -1.42
C PHE A 719 -8.85 5.87 -0.41
N LEU A 720 -8.91 7.12 -0.87
CA LEU A 720 -8.64 8.30 -0.03
C LEU A 720 -9.90 9.06 0.34
N THR A 721 -10.94 8.95 -0.48
CA THR A 721 -12.18 9.71 -0.30
C THR A 721 -13.39 8.87 -0.65
N ALA A 722 -14.52 9.22 -0.03
CA ALA A 722 -15.86 8.83 -0.48
C ALA A 722 -16.67 10.11 -0.75
N GLY A 723 -16.92 10.40 -2.01
CA GLY A 723 -17.52 11.67 -2.43
C GLY A 723 -16.59 12.84 -2.10
N ALA A 724 -17.03 13.75 -1.23
CA ALA A 724 -16.25 14.91 -0.81
C ALA A 724 -15.56 14.74 0.57
N GLN A 725 -15.72 13.59 1.22
CA GLN A 725 -15.16 13.32 2.55
C GLN A 725 -13.86 12.52 2.43
N SER A 726 -12.88 12.85 3.27
CA SER A 726 -11.71 12.00 3.50
C SER A 726 -12.15 10.69 4.12
N ARG A 727 -11.68 9.58 3.56
CA ARG A 727 -11.96 8.20 3.98
C ARG A 727 -10.77 7.36 3.58
N VAL A 728 -9.67 7.48 4.31
CA VAL A 728 -8.42 6.78 3.96
C VAL A 728 -8.52 5.31 4.34
N GLY A 729 -8.64 4.46 3.33
CA GLY A 729 -8.63 3.00 3.41
C GLY A 729 -9.90 2.36 3.96
N LEU A 730 -10.75 3.09 4.69
CA LEU A 730 -11.97 2.56 5.30
C LEU A 730 -13.16 3.53 5.13
N ALA A 731 -14.31 2.99 4.72
CA ALA A 731 -15.57 3.73 4.65
C ALA A 731 -16.75 2.87 5.11
N GLY A 732 -17.77 3.52 5.67
CA GLY A 732 -19.02 2.88 6.08
C GLY A 732 -20.22 3.58 5.49
N PHE A 733 -21.22 2.79 5.11
CA PHE A 733 -22.48 3.25 4.55
C PHE A 733 -23.64 2.59 5.29
N GLU A 734 -24.70 3.33 5.57
CA GLU A 734 -25.89 2.79 6.24
C GLU A 734 -26.80 2.03 5.26
N LEU A 735 -27.49 1.02 5.78
CA LEU A 735 -28.48 0.22 5.05
C LEU A 735 -29.84 0.24 5.80
N PRO A 736 -30.99 0.14 5.10
CA PRO A 736 -31.11 0.23 3.66
C PRO A 736 -30.69 1.61 3.17
N LEU A 737 -30.10 1.67 1.98
CA LEU A 737 -29.74 2.94 1.35
C LEU A 737 -31.01 3.80 1.26
N PRO A 738 -30.96 5.10 1.59
CA PRO A 738 -32.14 5.94 1.53
C PRO A 738 -32.73 5.91 0.12
N ASP A 739 -34.02 5.57 0.01
CA ASP A 739 -34.75 5.56 -1.26
C ASP A 739 -34.66 6.96 -1.92
N LEU A 740 -33.84 7.09 -2.96
CA LEU A 740 -33.69 8.32 -3.73
C LEU A 740 -34.96 8.74 -4.49
N LEU A 741 -36.02 7.92 -4.44
CA LEU A 741 -37.32 8.20 -5.06
C LEU A 741 -38.06 9.41 -4.47
N PHE A 742 -37.62 9.96 -3.32
CA PHE A 742 -38.18 11.19 -2.75
C PHE A 742 -37.41 12.48 -3.10
N ALA A 743 -36.13 12.39 -3.50
CA ALA A 743 -35.31 13.58 -3.78
C ALA A 743 -35.54 14.14 -5.20
N ASP A 744 -35.83 13.28 -6.18
CA ASP A 744 -35.97 13.69 -7.59
C ASP A 744 -37.25 14.47 -7.90
N ARG A 745 -38.28 14.41 -7.04
CA ARG A 745 -39.51 15.21 -7.23
C ARG A 745 -39.37 16.68 -6.86
N PHE A 746 -38.33 17.07 -6.11
CA PHE A 746 -38.11 18.48 -5.77
C PHE A 746 -37.13 19.19 -6.71
N GLN A 747 -36.24 18.47 -7.41
CA GLN A 747 -35.34 19.11 -8.39
C GLN A 747 -36.03 19.46 -9.72
N GLN A 748 -37.09 18.76 -10.13
CA GLN A 748 -37.83 19.12 -11.36
C GLN A 748 -38.71 20.38 -11.24
N ALA A 749 -38.86 20.98 -10.05
CA ALA A 749 -39.65 22.20 -9.86
C ALA A 749 -38.85 23.51 -9.97
N SER A 750 -37.52 23.47 -10.20
CA SER A 750 -36.66 24.66 -10.23
C SER A 750 -35.85 24.81 -11.53
N GLY A 751 -36.53 24.75 -12.67
CA GLY A 751 -35.99 25.23 -13.96
C GLY A 751 -36.56 26.61 -14.32
N PRO A 752 -35.77 27.56 -14.83
CA PRO A 752 -36.29 28.87 -15.22
C PRO A 752 -37.08 28.74 -16.52
N ARG A 753 -38.41 28.78 -16.46
CA ARG A 753 -39.25 28.95 -17.65
C ARG A 753 -39.24 30.43 -18.04
N THR A 754 -38.48 30.75 -19.08
CA THR A 754 -38.62 31.99 -19.85
C THR A 754 -39.99 32.03 -20.53
N GLY A 755 -40.54 33.24 -20.60
CA GLY A 755 -41.97 33.50 -20.70
C GLY A 755 -42.66 33.05 -21.98
N GLU A 756 -43.95 32.74 -21.83
CA GLU A 756 -44.98 32.96 -22.83
C GLU A 756 -46.33 33.13 -22.13
N VAL A 757 -47.08 34.11 -22.63
CA VAL A 757 -48.31 34.67 -22.05
C VAL A 757 -49.50 33.77 -22.36
N PHE A 758 -50.26 33.35 -21.34
CA PHE A 758 -51.69 33.06 -21.49
C PHE A 758 -52.47 33.54 -20.26
N ALA A 759 -53.61 34.17 -20.56
CA ALA A 759 -54.47 34.91 -19.66
C ALA A 759 -55.39 34.02 -18.80
N ASP A 760 -55.90 34.62 -17.72
CA ASP A 760 -56.98 34.21 -16.80
C ASP A 760 -57.92 33.09 -17.27
N GLN A 761 -58.11 32.07 -16.42
CA GLN A 761 -59.39 31.79 -15.73
C GLN A 761 -59.30 30.53 -14.85
N ASP A 762 -59.84 30.66 -13.62
CA ASP A 762 -60.31 29.63 -12.68
C ASP A 762 -59.31 28.56 -12.15
N ILE A 763 -58.97 28.65 -10.86
CA ILE A 763 -59.30 27.67 -9.80
C ILE A 763 -58.89 28.25 -8.43
N ALA A 764 -59.87 28.27 -7.52
CA ALA A 764 -59.75 28.72 -6.13
C ALA A 764 -59.57 27.54 -5.16
N ALA A 765 -58.91 27.83 -4.02
CA ALA A 765 -58.72 27.05 -2.79
C ALA A 765 -57.77 25.81 -2.92
N ALA A 766 -56.79 25.57 -2.04
CA ALA A 766 -56.74 25.76 -0.59
C ALA A 766 -55.29 25.93 -0.05
N ASP A 767 -55.23 26.34 1.22
CA ASP A 767 -54.08 26.74 2.06
C ASP A 767 -52.79 25.91 1.98
N GLU A 768 -51.65 26.60 1.84
CA GLU A 768 -50.33 26.13 2.29
C GLU A 768 -49.66 27.20 3.16
N LEU A 769 -49.34 26.82 4.40
CA LEU A 769 -48.53 27.58 5.34
C LEU A 769 -47.09 27.71 4.80
N ARG A 770 -46.69 28.93 4.49
CA ARG A 770 -45.29 29.32 4.30
C ARG A 770 -44.58 29.37 5.65
N ILE A 771 -43.51 28.59 5.81
CA ILE A 771 -42.40 28.91 6.72
C ILE A 771 -41.24 29.38 5.83
N GLU A 772 -41.13 30.69 5.66
CA GLU A 772 -39.97 31.34 5.02
C GLU A 772 -38.88 31.57 6.08
N CYS A 773 -37.79 30.81 6.01
CA CYS A 773 -36.48 31.26 6.48
C CYS A 773 -35.68 31.68 5.25
N LEU A 774 -35.63 32.99 5.02
CA LEU A 774 -34.98 33.63 3.88
C LEU A 774 -33.45 33.69 4.09
N ALA A 775 -32.71 33.21 3.10
CA ALA A 775 -31.26 33.36 2.97
C ALA A 775 -30.85 34.83 2.87
N HIS A 776 -29.81 35.22 3.61
CA HIS A 776 -29.15 36.52 3.46
C HIS A 776 -28.27 36.52 2.20
N VAL A 777 -28.74 37.19 1.14
CA VAL A 777 -27.88 37.63 0.03
C VAL A 777 -27.25 38.97 0.40
N MET A 778 -25.93 38.98 0.58
CA MET A 778 -25.17 40.23 0.66
C MET A 778 -25.11 40.90 -0.71
N ARG A 779 -25.71 42.10 -0.84
CA ARG A 779 -25.35 43.06 -1.89
C ARG A 779 -24.91 44.37 -1.24
N SER A 780 -23.71 44.81 -1.61
CA SER A 780 -23.14 46.09 -1.21
C SER A 780 -23.91 47.26 -1.82
N GLY A 781 -24.62 48.02 -0.98
CA GLY A 781 -25.07 49.38 -1.29
C GLY A 781 -24.01 50.38 -0.86
N ARG A 782 -23.80 51.43 -1.68
CA ARG A 782 -22.96 52.58 -1.35
C ARG A 782 -23.49 53.25 -0.10
N ASP A 783 -22.83 53.00 1.03
CA ASP A 783 -22.58 53.90 2.18
C ASP A 783 -22.14 53.01 3.36
N GLY A 784 -20.83 52.73 3.42
CA GLY A 784 -20.25 51.70 4.27
C GLY A 784 -20.35 51.96 5.78
N ARG A 785 -21.38 51.40 6.42
CA ARG A 785 -21.39 51.13 7.88
C ARG A 785 -22.16 49.84 8.20
N PRO A 786 -21.59 48.90 8.98
CA PRO A 786 -22.33 47.74 9.47
C PRO A 786 -23.25 48.13 10.64
N ALA A 787 -24.52 47.71 10.58
CA ALA A 787 -25.49 47.85 11.66
C ALA A 787 -25.80 46.45 12.25
N PHE A 788 -25.50 46.27 13.54
CA PHE A 788 -25.92 45.10 14.31
C PHE A 788 -27.36 45.31 14.81
N LEU A 789 -28.27 44.41 14.48
CA LEU A 789 -29.59 44.31 15.10
C LEU A 789 -29.71 42.94 15.80
N ARG A 790 -29.69 42.96 17.14
CA ARG A 790 -30.18 41.86 17.98
C ARG A 790 -31.70 41.89 17.97
N SER A 791 -32.33 40.73 17.83
CA SER A 791 -33.76 40.52 18.07
C SER A 791 -33.94 39.39 19.08
N PRO A 792 -34.77 39.58 20.13
CA PRO A 792 -34.99 38.64 21.23
C PRO A 792 -36.11 37.65 20.90
N GLY A 793 -35.95 36.40 21.32
CA GLY A 793 -37.05 35.42 21.29
C GLY A 793 -36.65 34.02 20.85
N CYS A 794 -35.77 33.36 21.60
CA CYS A 794 -35.72 31.90 21.70
C CYS A 794 -35.57 31.56 23.19
N GLN A 795 -36.56 30.88 23.78
CA GLN A 795 -36.39 30.16 25.04
C GLN A 795 -36.81 28.70 24.82
N GLU A 796 -35.90 27.84 25.32
CA GLU A 796 -35.87 26.37 25.47
C GLU A 796 -36.47 25.48 24.39
#